data_AF-A0A1V5DAA8-F1
#
_entry.id   AF-A0A1V5DAA8-F1
#
_cell.length_a   1.000
_cell.length_b   1.000
_cell.length_c   1.000
_cell.angle_alpha   90.00
_cell.angle_beta   90.00
_cell.angle_gamma   90.00
#
_symmetry.space_group_name_H-M   'P 1'
#
loop_
_entity.id
_entity.type
_entity.pdbx_description
1 polymer ?
#
loop_
_entity_poly.entity_id
_entity_poly.type
_entity_poly.pdbx_seq_one_letter_code
_entity_poly.pdbx_strand_id
1 'polypeptide(L)'
;MHRIWLTIGIIIVLFLTTAGNAVAEKPPKAMSSWGIIIGDAGGQGVVLIGVNNNSPASTAGLKIQDILLSINGVPVHSAAEFRAVKNDFPLYTPLKLVVRRNGTLIERQIRLSGIIPLEVKPIKSEFIIPGVPPSPTPGELSAIEALDQINVLDQIVLDPGTGKIAVLGHYDTRFNTGPIPYLDMLKTAMLYPKPKFNLNHSPEVKKSEEESEVWRWPANEFILGHPALEQERQLLIRLWAKACGLSPEELVRLYDYVHFDSKQVVPPSDVQTIQSRILKNLGFTEAAKAYDLINQGSTDNAIKALQVLGRGTEAQAILSRSGGDPSKAQGAMTAAVYLAILENIRAPEAIVANLRAGLDQDRSTWQEVVMKAQGRMLPTISNIDKRDIVMLAINKILISSKGTSAIMKNPLEGEVVLDPINLDRTSQLTRILYEADYSLKSLVVMPQLYWHIPGSMSQPEYYIHKGLIDKNPSKPDLTNHIGSTDFWIEPKLVAMTVSPDHRVVSFGLPQMDFKSITSLDKEYAKGHSDDVSNYYNEWCAVLINHYDEYARITPAFHKVREAAKIIALANWLITNKVPVDLSGLRQEKWDAPQRVPGFWKSSFIYAQAEDGTYASFISDKASFSGGVVFTKPMSNWTKVTPAPQTETAVLSQLTLSAGLGQKAVLAAQAGNLEDARYLAELSAQAMSGRLAQGDLAKLKISVPEAKPIPVSPANVQLQKEMIKKTYQQITVLKQNPASAQTATVALNQLSNLYDQVRDKPAAASDYLIQLQTGKLPPPPAVKATAARTPAETICGESSLGDLGMPAERLEYLTRRMKDAQDRLKHINEALRKLIALNMAQQAEIDKLTAEITEEYNKAWDRVGDVVIDLLKDVSMDAFEAVHAKRIKDLDDAISGKIAAKTATWYNEAAQKAMEKSLDDDIKLLQSAKFHLEEAYEPTKNLIAVFKGANYYKNIDEWMAKNKDSMERLKTSWSLLGNLALEHPALEKWLGKKSFFYGNRLWQVAAMGRMAYYAWGFFEDIAGQLLIWRPMVNRMQNSLKDNIQGMERLRERAAQTSQEIDCLEKLLH
;
A
#
# COMPACT_ATOMS: atom_id res chain seq x y z
N MET A 1 -54.94 4.81 -29.97
CA MET A 1 -54.35 5.95 -29.21
C MET A 1 -55.25 6.45 -28.07
N HIS A 2 -56.55 6.63 -28.27
CA HIS A 2 -57.44 7.18 -27.22
C HIS A 2 -57.56 6.30 -25.95
N ARG A 3 -57.52 4.97 -26.09
CA ARG A 3 -57.50 4.04 -24.93
C ARG A 3 -56.20 4.08 -24.13
N ILE A 4 -55.06 4.39 -24.73
CA ILE A 4 -53.76 4.48 -24.03
C ILE A 4 -53.69 5.76 -23.19
N TRP A 5 -54.26 6.86 -23.70
CA TRP A 5 -54.39 8.11 -22.95
C TRP A 5 -55.37 8.02 -21.77
N LEU A 6 -56.42 7.21 -21.88
CA LEU A 6 -57.36 6.96 -20.76
C LEU A 6 -56.73 6.12 -19.64
N THR A 7 -55.92 5.11 -19.97
CA THR A 7 -55.21 4.30 -18.95
C THR A 7 -54.11 5.12 -18.26
N ILE A 8 -53.39 5.96 -19.00
CA ILE A 8 -52.39 6.88 -18.44
C ILE A 8 -53.06 7.95 -17.57
N GLY A 9 -54.22 8.47 -17.99
CA GLY A 9 -55.02 9.42 -17.19
C GLY A 9 -55.54 8.83 -15.88
N ILE A 10 -56.01 7.57 -15.89
CA ILE A 10 -56.48 6.88 -14.67
C ILE A 10 -55.31 6.55 -13.73
N ILE A 11 -54.13 6.18 -14.25
CA ILE A 11 -52.94 5.95 -13.44
C ILE A 11 -52.43 7.27 -12.82
N ILE A 12 -52.44 8.38 -13.56
CA ILE A 12 -52.03 9.69 -13.05
C ILE A 12 -53.03 10.20 -11.99
N VAL A 13 -54.33 9.99 -12.18
CA VAL A 13 -55.35 10.38 -11.18
C VAL A 13 -55.28 9.49 -9.94
N LEU A 14 -55.00 8.18 -10.07
CA LEU A 14 -54.77 7.29 -8.93
C LEU A 14 -53.47 7.63 -8.17
N PHE A 15 -52.42 8.09 -8.85
CA PHE A 15 -51.21 8.60 -8.20
C PHE A 15 -51.41 9.96 -7.53
N LEU A 16 -52.33 10.80 -8.04
CA LEU A 16 -52.61 12.13 -7.46
C LEU A 16 -53.62 12.10 -6.31
N THR A 17 -54.48 11.08 -6.19
CA THR A 17 -55.43 10.96 -5.06
C THR A 17 -54.87 10.22 -3.84
N THR A 18 -53.70 9.57 -3.93
CA THR A 18 -52.96 9.06 -2.76
C THR A 18 -52.02 10.10 -2.14
N ALA A 19 -51.90 11.29 -2.74
CA ALA A 19 -51.20 12.43 -2.16
C ALA A 19 -52.14 13.27 -1.27
N GLY A 20 -52.92 12.60 -0.41
CA GLY A 20 -53.69 13.26 0.64
C GLY A 20 -52.76 13.70 1.75
N ASN A 21 -52.47 15.01 1.82
CA ASN A 21 -51.95 15.73 2.98
C ASN A 21 -50.85 15.02 3.79
N ALA A 22 -49.76 14.59 3.14
CA ALA A 22 -48.48 14.60 3.83
C ALA A 22 -48.00 16.05 3.83
N VAL A 23 -48.41 16.83 4.84
CA VAL A 23 -47.57 17.95 5.27
C VAL A 23 -46.21 17.31 5.50
N ALA A 24 -45.21 17.65 4.69
CA ALA A 24 -43.85 17.20 4.90
C ALA A 24 -43.42 17.74 6.27
N GLU A 25 -43.68 16.95 7.33
CA GLU A 25 -43.13 17.21 8.64
C GLU A 25 -41.62 17.33 8.43
N LYS A 26 -41.04 18.44 8.91
CA LYS A 26 -39.60 18.61 8.87
C LYS A 26 -38.99 17.34 9.50
N PRO A 27 -37.98 16.72 8.84
CA PRO A 27 -37.36 15.52 9.37
C PRO A 27 -36.93 15.77 10.82
N PRO A 28 -37.09 14.79 11.72
CA PRO A 28 -36.80 14.97 13.12
C PRO A 28 -35.37 15.51 13.31
N LYS A 29 -35.19 16.48 14.22
CA LYS A 29 -33.86 17.02 14.50
C LYS A 29 -33.06 16.04 15.36
N ALA A 30 -31.73 16.03 15.18
CA ALA A 30 -30.82 15.33 16.06
C ALA A 30 -31.05 15.70 17.54
N MET A 31 -30.85 14.75 18.44
CA MET A 31 -30.98 14.98 19.88
C MET A 31 -29.61 14.95 20.53
N SER A 32 -29.20 16.08 21.12
CA SER A 32 -27.91 16.20 21.76
C SER A 32 -27.95 15.72 23.22
N SER A 33 -26.92 14.98 23.59
CA SER A 33 -26.64 14.55 24.94
C SER A 33 -25.59 15.48 25.56
N TRP A 34 -26.02 16.22 26.59
CA TRP A 34 -25.15 17.14 27.33
C TRP A 34 -24.62 16.54 28.63
N GLY A 35 -25.40 15.64 29.26
CA GLY A 35 -25.04 15.05 30.55
C GLY A 35 -25.21 15.98 31.75
N ILE A 36 -26.13 16.95 31.66
CA ILE A 36 -26.39 17.92 32.73
C ILE A 36 -27.82 17.83 33.22
N ILE A 37 -28.00 18.15 34.50
CA ILE A 37 -29.30 18.47 35.10
C ILE A 37 -29.28 19.97 35.38
N ILE A 38 -30.30 20.68 34.91
CA ILE A 38 -30.33 22.15 34.89
C ILE A 38 -31.48 22.71 35.72
N GLY A 39 -31.24 23.88 36.30
CA GLY A 39 -32.23 24.76 36.90
C GLY A 39 -32.12 26.19 36.38
N ASP A 40 -33.04 27.05 36.78
CA ASP A 40 -33.01 28.48 36.46
C ASP A 40 -32.15 29.25 37.47
N ALA A 41 -31.27 30.13 36.98
CA ALA A 41 -30.47 31.03 37.82
C ALA A 41 -31.09 32.45 37.87
N GLY A 42 -32.42 32.54 37.99
CA GLY A 42 -33.13 33.83 38.11
C GLY A 42 -32.91 34.78 36.93
N GLY A 43 -32.83 34.27 35.69
CA GLY A 43 -32.61 35.07 34.48
C GLY A 43 -31.15 35.45 34.21
N GLN A 44 -30.21 35.04 35.08
CA GLN A 44 -28.77 35.28 34.92
C GLN A 44 -28.01 34.06 34.36
N GLY A 45 -28.69 33.19 33.61
CA GLY A 45 -28.12 31.99 33.01
C GLY A 45 -28.75 30.69 33.51
N VAL A 46 -28.10 29.57 33.17
CA VAL A 46 -28.57 28.21 33.49
C VAL A 46 -27.68 27.61 34.57
N VAL A 47 -28.24 27.33 35.74
CA VAL A 47 -27.47 26.69 36.82
C VAL A 47 -27.43 25.18 36.63
N LEU A 48 -26.24 24.59 36.76
CA LEU A 48 -26.06 23.15 36.75
C LEU A 48 -26.31 22.60 38.15
N ILE A 49 -27.39 21.84 38.33
CA ILE A 49 -27.73 21.18 39.59
C ILE A 49 -27.28 19.72 39.63
N GLY A 50 -26.81 19.19 38.49
CA GLY A 50 -26.22 17.86 38.39
C GLY A 50 -25.36 17.73 37.13
N VAL A 51 -24.32 16.92 37.21
CA VAL A 51 -23.46 16.55 36.07
C VAL A 51 -23.29 15.04 36.11
N ASN A 52 -23.70 14.36 35.03
CA ASN A 52 -23.60 12.91 34.94
C ASN A 52 -22.14 12.49 34.75
N ASN A 53 -21.71 11.43 35.44
CA ASN A 53 -20.39 10.85 35.24
C ASN A 53 -20.23 10.36 33.79
N ASN A 54 -19.00 10.45 33.25
CA ASN A 54 -18.67 10.02 31.88
C ASN A 54 -19.52 10.69 30.78
N SER A 55 -19.96 11.92 31.00
CA SER A 55 -20.77 12.67 30.04
C SER A 55 -20.02 13.84 29.41
N PRO A 56 -20.51 14.42 28.27
CA PRO A 56 -19.89 15.59 27.65
C PRO A 56 -19.60 16.74 28.60
N ALA A 57 -20.52 17.04 29.52
CA ALA A 57 -20.32 18.06 30.54
C ALA A 57 -19.23 17.71 31.56
N SER A 58 -19.19 16.47 32.05
CA SER A 58 -18.14 16.01 32.97
C SER A 58 -16.76 16.09 32.31
N THR A 59 -16.65 15.65 31.05
CA THR A 59 -15.40 15.73 30.27
C THR A 59 -14.98 17.17 29.97
N ALA A 60 -15.94 18.07 29.77
CA ALA A 60 -15.68 19.51 29.66
C ALA A 60 -15.30 20.17 31.01
N GLY A 61 -15.22 19.40 32.10
CA GLY A 61 -14.85 19.90 33.43
C GLY A 61 -15.93 20.78 34.07
N LEU A 62 -17.18 20.65 33.63
CA LEU A 62 -18.34 21.30 34.24
C LEU A 62 -18.64 20.64 35.59
N LYS A 63 -19.12 21.46 36.53
CA LYS A 63 -19.39 21.06 37.90
C LYS A 63 -20.77 21.55 38.34
N ILE A 64 -21.32 20.93 39.37
CA ILE A 64 -22.52 21.43 40.04
C ILE A 64 -22.25 22.86 40.53
N GLN A 65 -23.27 23.72 40.49
CA GLN A 65 -23.25 25.16 40.75
C GLN A 65 -22.60 26.05 39.69
N ASP A 66 -22.10 25.48 38.61
CA ASP A 66 -21.75 26.27 37.42
C ASP A 66 -22.98 26.98 36.86
N ILE A 67 -22.84 28.23 36.47
CA ILE A 67 -23.88 28.97 35.74
C ILE A 67 -23.44 29.14 34.29
N LEU A 68 -24.07 28.44 33.37
CA LEU A 68 -23.85 28.56 31.93
C LEU A 68 -24.46 29.87 31.43
N LEU A 69 -23.64 30.70 30.78
CA LEU A 69 -24.00 32.04 30.31
C LEU A 69 -24.10 32.13 28.79
N SER A 70 -23.27 31.39 28.05
CA SER A 70 -23.33 31.34 26.59
C SER A 70 -22.78 30.03 26.02
N ILE A 71 -23.28 29.68 24.83
CA ILE A 71 -22.87 28.54 24.02
C ILE A 71 -22.45 29.07 22.65
N ASN A 72 -21.19 28.88 22.30
CA ASN A 72 -20.57 29.31 21.06
C ASN A 72 -20.83 30.79 20.72
N GLY A 73 -20.81 31.66 21.74
CA GLY A 73 -21.07 33.10 21.61
C GLY A 73 -22.55 33.48 21.67
N VAL A 74 -23.49 32.53 21.65
CA VAL A 74 -24.93 32.78 21.82
C VAL A 74 -25.26 32.81 23.33
N PRO A 75 -25.74 33.94 23.88
CA PRO A 75 -26.17 34.00 25.27
C PRO A 75 -27.31 33.02 25.57
N VAL A 76 -27.36 32.51 26.80
CA VAL A 76 -28.46 31.68 27.29
C VAL A 76 -28.85 32.17 28.68
N HIS A 77 -30.06 32.68 28.83
CA HIS A 77 -30.50 33.41 30.02
C HIS A 77 -31.35 32.55 30.96
N SER A 78 -31.96 31.48 30.47
CA SER A 78 -32.86 30.61 31.24
C SER A 78 -32.76 29.14 30.84
N ALA A 79 -33.19 28.25 31.73
CA ALA A 79 -33.28 26.82 31.46
C ALA A 79 -34.31 26.52 30.35
N ALA A 80 -35.35 27.33 30.22
CA ALA A 80 -36.32 27.22 29.13
C ALA A 80 -35.69 27.51 27.77
N GLU A 81 -34.93 28.60 27.67
CA GLU A 81 -34.19 28.97 26.47
C GLU A 81 -33.17 27.89 26.10
N PHE A 82 -32.40 27.40 27.07
CA PHE A 82 -31.49 26.28 26.85
C PHE A 82 -32.19 25.04 26.29
N ARG A 83 -33.32 24.63 26.87
CA ARG A 83 -34.08 23.46 26.38
C ARG A 83 -34.58 23.64 24.95
N ALA A 84 -34.87 24.87 24.53
CA ALA A 84 -35.30 25.17 23.17
C ALA A 84 -34.16 25.03 22.15
N VAL A 85 -32.93 25.44 22.50
CA VAL A 85 -31.80 25.49 21.55
C VAL A 85 -30.81 24.34 21.67
N LYS A 86 -30.84 23.55 22.75
CA LYS A 86 -29.80 22.54 23.05
C LYS A 86 -29.54 21.54 21.91
N ASN A 87 -30.55 21.26 21.08
CA ASN A 87 -30.49 20.30 19.97
C ASN A 87 -30.08 20.95 18.62
N ASP A 88 -29.97 22.27 18.57
CA ASP A 88 -29.58 22.98 17.34
C ASP A 88 -28.06 23.04 17.14
N PHE A 89 -27.30 22.67 18.16
CA PHE A 89 -25.84 22.65 18.09
C PHE A 89 -25.32 21.36 17.43
N PRO A 90 -24.27 21.45 16.59
CA PRO A 90 -23.69 20.28 15.93
C PRO A 90 -23.10 19.28 16.92
N LEU A 91 -23.37 17.99 16.66
CA LEU A 91 -22.80 16.89 17.42
C LEU A 91 -21.33 16.69 17.04
N TYR A 92 -20.53 16.23 18.01
CA TYR A 92 -19.13 15.84 17.88
C TYR A 92 -18.16 16.95 17.46
N THR A 93 -18.64 18.17 17.24
CA THR A 93 -17.83 19.36 17.02
C THR A 93 -17.55 20.09 18.34
N PRO A 94 -16.36 20.68 18.52
CA PRO A 94 -16.07 21.46 19.72
C PRO A 94 -16.89 22.76 19.77
N LEU A 95 -17.58 22.99 20.88
CA LEU A 95 -18.34 24.20 21.19
C LEU A 95 -17.69 24.93 22.36
N LYS A 96 -17.56 26.25 22.25
CA LYS A 96 -17.07 27.11 23.33
C LYS A 96 -18.21 27.40 24.32
N LEU A 97 -17.97 27.26 25.61
CA LEU A 97 -18.89 27.60 26.68
C LEU A 97 -18.32 28.74 27.52
N VAL A 98 -19.15 29.67 27.94
CA VAL A 98 -18.81 30.64 28.99
C VAL A 98 -19.63 30.29 30.23
N VAL A 99 -18.92 30.01 31.32
CA VAL A 99 -19.51 29.55 32.58
C VAL A 99 -19.03 30.44 33.71
N ARG A 100 -19.92 30.80 34.63
CA ARG A 100 -19.58 31.48 35.87
C ARG A 100 -19.49 30.46 37.01
N ARG A 101 -18.33 30.39 37.66
CA ARG A 101 -18.05 29.52 38.82
C ARG A 101 -17.44 30.36 39.94
N ASN A 102 -18.07 30.36 41.11
CA ASN A 102 -17.64 31.14 42.28
C ASN A 102 -17.39 32.63 41.97
N GLY A 103 -18.24 33.23 41.12
CA GLY A 103 -18.13 34.63 40.69
C GLY A 103 -17.17 34.90 39.52
N THR A 104 -16.31 33.94 39.16
CA THR A 104 -15.34 34.09 38.06
C THR A 104 -15.89 33.54 36.75
N LEU A 105 -15.64 34.25 35.64
CA LEU A 105 -15.93 33.77 34.29
C LEU A 105 -14.84 32.80 33.82
N ILE A 106 -15.27 31.64 33.34
CA ILE A 106 -14.42 30.55 32.93
C ILE A 106 -14.86 30.10 31.54
N GLU A 107 -13.92 30.00 30.62
CA GLU A 107 -14.15 29.38 29.32
C GLU A 107 -13.94 27.86 29.39
N ARG A 108 -14.83 27.13 28.76
CA ARG A 108 -14.74 25.67 28.59
C ARG A 108 -15.02 25.29 27.14
N GLN A 109 -14.57 24.09 26.77
CA GLN A 109 -14.87 23.51 25.47
C GLN A 109 -15.61 22.19 25.71
N ILE A 110 -16.72 21.99 25.01
CA ILE A 110 -17.52 20.77 25.07
C ILE A 110 -17.65 20.17 23.68
N ARG A 111 -17.66 18.84 23.58
CA ARG A 111 -18.06 18.12 22.35
C ARG A 111 -19.32 17.33 22.67
N LEU A 112 -20.44 17.71 22.07
CA LEU A 112 -21.72 17.05 22.32
C LEU A 112 -21.74 15.67 21.67
N SER A 113 -22.31 14.66 22.33
CA SER A 113 -22.73 13.43 21.66
C SER A 113 -24.22 13.49 21.39
N GLY A 114 -24.76 12.48 20.72
CA GLY A 114 -26.20 12.37 20.58
C GLY A 114 -26.61 11.32 19.58
N ILE A 115 -27.91 11.24 19.38
CA ILE A 115 -28.54 10.39 18.38
C ILE A 115 -29.06 11.25 17.24
N ILE A 116 -29.06 10.67 16.05
CA ILE A 116 -29.62 11.28 14.84
C ILE A 116 -30.71 10.36 14.27
N PRO A 117 -31.68 10.90 13.52
CA PRO A 117 -32.54 10.06 12.70
C PRO A 117 -31.69 9.24 11.73
N LEU A 118 -32.07 7.99 11.51
CA LEU A 118 -31.31 7.06 10.69
C LEU A 118 -31.87 6.97 9.28
N GLU A 119 -31.02 6.54 8.35
CA GLU A 119 -31.39 6.27 6.97
C GLU A 119 -30.67 5.01 6.51
N VAL A 120 -31.32 4.19 5.69
CA VAL A 120 -30.66 3.05 5.05
C VAL A 120 -29.94 3.56 3.80
N LYS A 121 -28.62 3.43 3.77
CA LYS A 121 -27.76 3.77 2.63
C LYS A 121 -27.00 2.55 2.13
N PRO A 122 -26.62 2.49 0.85
CA PRO A 122 -25.78 1.42 0.35
C PRO A 122 -24.43 1.41 1.08
N ILE A 123 -23.93 0.23 1.42
CA ILE A 123 -22.57 0.06 1.92
C ILE A 123 -21.62 0.22 0.73
N LYS A 124 -20.62 1.08 0.87
CA LYS A 124 -19.55 1.19 -0.13
C LYS A 124 -18.72 -0.10 -0.12
N SER A 125 -18.71 -0.81 -1.25
CA SER A 125 -17.92 -2.02 -1.47
C SER A 125 -16.61 -1.78 -2.21
N GLU A 126 -16.37 -0.56 -2.69
CA GLU A 126 -15.18 -0.23 -3.47
C GLU A 126 -13.94 -0.15 -2.57
N PHE A 127 -13.00 -1.07 -2.81
CA PHE A 127 -11.70 -1.08 -2.19
C PHE A 127 -10.71 -0.30 -3.06
N ILE A 128 -10.30 0.90 -2.61
CA ILE A 128 -9.39 1.78 -3.35
C ILE A 128 -8.01 1.76 -2.68
N ILE A 129 -6.99 1.44 -3.48
CA ILE A 129 -5.59 1.54 -3.07
C ILE A 129 -5.05 2.89 -3.58
N PRO A 130 -4.63 3.83 -2.69
CA PRO A 130 -4.12 5.13 -3.10
C PRO A 130 -2.94 5.03 -4.08
N GLY A 131 -2.94 5.84 -5.13
CA GLY A 131 -1.87 5.84 -6.15
C GLY A 131 -1.87 4.62 -7.07
N VAL A 132 -2.93 3.80 -7.04
CA VAL A 132 -3.08 2.63 -7.92
C VAL A 132 -4.38 2.79 -8.71
N PRO A 133 -4.32 2.78 -10.05
CA PRO A 133 -5.53 2.82 -10.86
C PRO A 133 -6.37 1.56 -10.64
N PRO A 134 -7.72 1.67 -10.68
CA PRO A 134 -8.59 0.50 -10.57
C PRO A 134 -8.23 -0.51 -11.67
N SER A 135 -8.25 -1.79 -11.33
CA SER A 135 -7.98 -2.83 -12.32
C SER A 135 -9.11 -2.82 -13.36
N PRO A 136 -8.80 -2.78 -14.67
CA PRO A 136 -9.83 -2.82 -15.69
C PRO A 136 -10.62 -4.13 -15.56
N THR A 137 -11.95 -4.06 -15.62
CA THR A 137 -12.80 -5.25 -15.65
C THR A 137 -12.45 -6.05 -16.92
N PRO A 138 -11.87 -7.25 -16.82
CA PRO A 138 -11.54 -8.03 -17.98
C PRO A 138 -12.88 -8.48 -18.57
N GLY A 139 -13.15 -8.11 -19.82
CA GLY A 139 -14.11 -8.87 -20.62
C GLY A 139 -13.61 -10.31 -20.78
N GLU A 140 -14.46 -11.20 -21.31
CA GLU A 140 -13.98 -12.53 -21.73
C GLU A 140 -12.87 -12.35 -22.78
N LEU A 141 -11.61 -12.58 -22.38
CA LEU A 141 -10.47 -12.61 -23.29
C LEU A 141 -10.51 -13.92 -24.08
N SER A 142 -10.37 -13.82 -25.40
CA SER A 142 -10.12 -15.00 -26.24
C SER A 142 -8.78 -15.65 -25.88
N ALA A 143 -8.61 -16.94 -26.21
CA ALA A 143 -7.35 -17.65 -25.99
C ALA A 143 -6.15 -16.97 -26.67
N ILE A 144 -6.40 -16.22 -27.75
CA ILE A 144 -5.38 -15.52 -28.54
C ILE A 144 -4.98 -14.20 -27.88
N GLU A 145 -5.94 -13.41 -27.39
CA GLU A 145 -5.65 -12.19 -26.62
C GLU A 145 -4.90 -12.51 -25.31
N ALA A 146 -5.20 -13.67 -24.72
CA ALA A 146 -4.54 -14.16 -23.51
C ALA A 146 -3.05 -14.50 -23.70
N LEU A 147 -2.54 -14.67 -24.94
CA LEU A 147 -1.13 -15.01 -25.20
C LEU A 147 -0.15 -13.92 -24.74
N ASP A 148 -0.58 -12.66 -24.82
CA ASP A 148 0.20 -11.48 -24.40
C ASP A 148 -0.30 -10.91 -23.07
N GLN A 149 -1.49 -11.28 -22.62
CA GLN A 149 -2.12 -10.73 -21.42
C GLN A 149 -2.03 -11.64 -20.19
N ILE A 150 -1.01 -12.50 -20.11
CA ILE A 150 -0.92 -13.51 -19.05
C ILE A 150 -0.92 -12.91 -17.63
N ASN A 151 -1.60 -13.60 -16.71
CA ASN A 151 -1.56 -13.32 -15.27
C ASN A 151 -1.15 -14.54 -14.43
N VAL A 152 -0.83 -15.66 -15.08
CA VAL A 152 -0.18 -16.82 -14.45
C VAL A 152 1.03 -17.19 -15.30
N LEU A 153 2.21 -17.15 -14.71
CA LEU A 153 3.45 -17.61 -15.32
C LEU A 153 3.61 -19.10 -15.08
N ASP A 154 3.60 -19.87 -16.16
CA ASP A 154 3.80 -21.32 -16.09
C ASP A 154 5.28 -21.65 -16.30
N GLN A 155 5.90 -21.05 -17.33
CA GLN A 155 7.24 -21.40 -17.78
C GLN A 155 8.03 -20.21 -18.33
N ILE A 156 9.35 -20.30 -18.22
CA ILE A 156 10.33 -19.40 -18.81
C ILE A 156 11.22 -20.22 -19.73
N VAL A 157 11.38 -19.72 -20.96
CA VAL A 157 12.30 -20.28 -21.94
C VAL A 157 13.50 -19.35 -22.07
N LEU A 158 14.70 -19.90 -21.92
CA LEU A 158 16.00 -19.23 -21.94
C LEU A 158 16.83 -19.75 -23.09
N ASP A 159 17.67 -18.87 -23.62
CA ASP A 159 18.82 -19.26 -24.44
C ASP A 159 20.10 -18.91 -23.66
N PRO A 160 20.76 -19.90 -23.03
CA PRO A 160 21.97 -19.65 -22.25
C PRO A 160 23.14 -19.09 -23.07
N GLY A 161 23.13 -19.25 -24.40
CA GLY A 161 24.19 -18.73 -25.27
C GLY A 161 24.02 -17.26 -25.61
N THR A 162 22.78 -16.81 -25.81
CA THR A 162 22.48 -15.40 -26.18
C THR A 162 21.94 -14.56 -25.04
N GLY A 163 21.50 -15.18 -23.95
CA GLY A 163 20.79 -14.54 -22.84
C GLY A 163 19.33 -14.19 -23.15
N LYS A 164 18.80 -14.52 -24.33
CA LYS A 164 17.41 -14.21 -24.68
C LYS A 164 16.43 -14.99 -23.79
N ILE A 165 15.26 -14.40 -23.56
CA ILE A 165 14.22 -14.94 -22.68
C ILE A 165 12.83 -14.80 -23.32
N ALA A 166 11.95 -15.77 -23.07
CA ALA A 166 10.53 -15.71 -23.41
C ALA A 166 9.65 -16.26 -22.27
N VAL A 167 8.44 -15.71 -22.16
CA VAL A 167 7.44 -16.08 -21.14
C VAL A 167 6.33 -16.94 -21.76
N LEU A 168 6.02 -18.05 -21.08
CA LEU A 168 4.87 -18.90 -21.37
C LEU A 168 3.98 -18.96 -20.12
N GLY A 169 2.69 -18.80 -20.35
CA GLY A 169 1.73 -18.66 -19.27
C GLY A 169 0.31 -18.65 -19.81
N HIS A 170 -0.63 -18.39 -18.92
CA HIS A 170 -2.03 -18.26 -19.27
C HIS A 170 -2.72 -17.13 -18.52
N TYR A 171 -3.93 -16.80 -18.95
CA TYR A 171 -4.82 -15.91 -18.24
C TYR A 171 -5.87 -16.69 -17.46
N ASP A 172 -5.81 -16.65 -16.13
CA ASP A 172 -6.81 -17.20 -15.22
C ASP A 172 -7.85 -16.12 -14.90
N THR A 173 -9.05 -16.30 -15.43
CA THR A 173 -10.18 -15.37 -15.29
C THR A 173 -10.72 -15.29 -13.87
N ARG A 174 -10.34 -16.21 -12.98
CA ARG A 174 -10.70 -16.15 -11.55
C ARG A 174 -9.98 -15.00 -10.82
N PHE A 175 -8.89 -14.49 -11.37
CA PHE A 175 -8.10 -13.41 -10.78
C PHE A 175 -8.16 -12.14 -11.63
N ASN A 176 -8.85 -11.12 -11.13
CA ASN A 176 -9.00 -9.84 -11.81
C ASN A 176 -7.75 -8.94 -11.66
N THR A 177 -6.60 -9.39 -12.14
CA THR A 177 -5.33 -8.65 -12.04
C THR A 177 -5.01 -7.78 -13.25
N GLY A 178 -5.67 -8.03 -14.38
CA GLY A 178 -5.11 -7.67 -15.68
C GLY A 178 -3.80 -8.41 -15.98
N PRO A 179 -3.08 -8.03 -17.05
CA PRO A 179 -1.78 -8.62 -17.39
C PRO A 179 -0.71 -8.27 -16.36
N ILE A 180 0.16 -9.22 -16.04
CA ILE A 180 1.27 -9.03 -15.09
C ILE A 180 2.59 -8.82 -15.86
N PRO A 181 3.36 -7.75 -15.57
CA PRO A 181 4.55 -7.40 -16.35
C PRO A 181 5.79 -8.21 -15.90
N TYR A 182 5.79 -9.52 -16.18
CA TYR A 182 6.81 -10.47 -15.70
C TYR A 182 8.26 -10.08 -16.02
N LEU A 183 8.55 -9.66 -17.25
CA LEU A 183 9.90 -9.28 -17.66
C LEU A 183 10.37 -7.96 -17.02
N ASP A 184 9.45 -7.01 -16.79
CA ASP A 184 9.76 -5.76 -16.07
C ASP A 184 10.14 -6.08 -14.63
N MET A 185 9.32 -6.87 -13.95
CA MET A 185 9.62 -7.35 -12.59
C MET A 185 10.94 -8.10 -12.53
N LEU A 186 11.25 -8.94 -13.52
CA LEU A 186 12.50 -9.68 -13.58
C LEU A 186 13.69 -8.73 -13.69
N LYS A 187 13.60 -7.69 -14.54
CA LYS A 187 14.66 -6.69 -14.68
C LYS A 187 14.95 -5.97 -13.36
N THR A 188 13.91 -5.59 -12.62
CA THR A 188 14.07 -5.02 -11.27
C THR A 188 14.65 -6.05 -10.29
N ALA A 189 14.13 -7.28 -10.26
CA ALA A 189 14.58 -8.34 -9.35
C ALA A 189 16.03 -8.78 -9.61
N MET A 190 16.54 -8.68 -10.84
CA MET A 190 17.94 -8.95 -11.16
C MET A 190 18.89 -7.92 -10.53
N LEU A 191 18.46 -6.66 -10.38
CA LEU A 191 19.20 -5.62 -9.66
C LEU A 191 18.99 -5.72 -8.14
N TYR A 192 17.81 -6.18 -7.74
CA TYR A 192 17.31 -6.17 -6.37
C TYR A 192 16.73 -7.55 -5.98
N PRO A 193 17.57 -8.59 -5.80
CA PRO A 193 17.09 -9.97 -5.67
C PRO A 193 16.49 -10.31 -4.30
N LYS A 194 16.63 -9.43 -3.30
CA LYS A 194 16.11 -9.62 -1.95
C LYS A 194 15.25 -8.43 -1.53
N PRO A 195 14.16 -8.15 -2.27
CA PRO A 195 13.38 -6.95 -2.03
C PRO A 195 12.59 -7.05 -0.72
N LYS A 196 12.43 -5.91 -0.07
CA LYS A 196 11.50 -5.73 1.03
C LYS A 196 10.76 -4.43 0.82
N PHE A 197 9.48 -4.42 1.13
CA PHE A 197 8.68 -3.22 1.10
C PHE A 197 7.90 -3.12 2.40
N ASN A 198 7.86 -1.94 3.02
CA ASN A 198 7.03 -1.70 4.20
C ASN A 198 6.16 -0.45 4.02
N LEU A 199 5.00 -0.45 4.69
CA LEU A 199 4.29 0.77 5.07
C LEU A 199 4.55 1.04 6.55
N ASN A 200 5.38 2.04 6.83
CA ASN A 200 5.81 2.37 8.17
C ASN A 200 5.15 3.65 8.69
N HIS A 201 4.85 3.67 9.99
CA HIS A 201 4.38 4.87 10.68
C HIS A 201 5.42 5.99 10.60
N SER A 202 4.97 7.19 10.27
CA SER A 202 5.81 8.37 10.38
C SER A 202 6.10 8.71 11.87
N PRO A 203 7.13 9.50 12.17
CA PRO A 203 7.39 9.94 13.55
C PRO A 203 6.20 10.67 14.19
N GLU A 204 5.43 11.43 13.41
CA GLU A 204 4.23 12.14 13.85
C GLU A 204 3.12 11.15 14.27
N VAL A 205 2.94 10.08 13.51
CA VAL A 205 2.00 8.98 13.80
C VAL A 205 2.35 8.34 15.16
N LYS A 206 3.63 8.04 15.40
CA LYS A 206 4.08 7.44 16.68
C LYS A 206 3.88 8.38 17.87
N LYS A 207 4.17 9.67 17.70
CA LYS A 207 3.93 10.68 18.72
C LYS A 207 2.44 10.82 19.05
N SER A 208 1.59 10.87 18.02
CA SER A 208 0.14 10.94 18.18
C SER A 208 -0.41 9.70 18.90
N GLU A 209 0.13 8.52 18.62
CA GLU A 209 -0.21 7.27 19.31
C GLU A 209 0.11 7.32 20.81
N GLU A 210 1.31 7.80 21.19
CA GLU A 210 1.74 7.94 22.59
C GLU A 210 0.93 9.00 23.38
N GLU A 211 0.56 10.11 22.74
CA GLU A 211 -0.12 11.25 23.37
C GLU A 211 -1.65 11.15 23.36
N SER A 212 -2.20 10.13 22.72
CA SER A 212 -3.63 10.03 22.50
C SER A 212 -4.35 9.29 23.63
N GLU A 213 -5.51 9.80 24.04
CA GLU A 213 -6.38 9.16 25.03
C GLU A 213 -7.74 8.86 24.41
N VAL A 214 -8.32 7.70 24.72
CA VAL A 214 -9.63 7.27 24.22
C VAL A 214 -10.74 8.04 24.93
N TRP A 215 -11.68 8.56 24.14
CA TRP A 215 -12.93 9.14 24.61
C TRP A 215 -13.96 8.02 24.80
N ARG A 216 -14.53 7.88 26.00
CA ARG A 216 -15.48 6.80 26.30
C ARG A 216 -16.92 7.26 26.05
N TRP A 217 -17.47 6.88 24.90
CA TRP A 217 -18.91 6.97 24.59
C TRP A 217 -19.59 5.60 24.67
N PRO A 218 -20.92 5.54 24.91
CA PRO A 218 -21.70 4.35 24.58
C PRO A 218 -21.49 3.99 23.10
N ALA A 219 -20.99 2.78 22.83
CA ALA A 219 -20.53 2.36 21.51
C ALA A 219 -21.60 2.51 20.43
N ASN A 220 -22.83 2.11 20.76
CA ASN A 220 -24.00 2.20 19.89
C ASN A 220 -24.37 3.65 19.54
N GLU A 221 -24.49 4.55 20.53
CA GLU A 221 -24.81 5.96 20.29
C GLU A 221 -23.72 6.61 19.44
N PHE A 222 -22.45 6.29 19.69
CA PHE A 222 -21.35 6.83 18.91
C PHE A 222 -21.38 6.37 17.45
N ILE A 223 -21.50 5.07 17.19
CA ILE A 223 -21.57 4.53 15.82
C ILE A 223 -22.81 5.07 15.09
N LEU A 224 -23.95 5.13 15.77
CA LEU A 224 -25.21 5.65 15.23
C LEU A 224 -25.32 7.18 15.29
N GLY A 225 -24.33 7.91 15.78
CA GLY A 225 -24.41 9.36 15.91
C GLY A 225 -23.35 10.07 15.08
N HIS A 226 -22.16 9.49 15.00
CA HIS A 226 -20.99 10.20 14.50
C HIS A 226 -20.97 10.34 12.97
N PRO A 227 -20.75 11.55 12.41
CA PRO A 227 -20.79 11.79 10.97
C PRO A 227 -19.63 11.11 10.20
N ALA A 228 -18.53 10.77 10.88
CA ALA A 228 -17.43 10.04 10.26
C ALA A 228 -17.68 8.52 10.12
N LEU A 229 -18.71 7.97 10.75
CA LEU A 229 -18.96 6.53 10.89
C LEU A 229 -20.10 6.02 10.01
N GLU A 230 -20.33 6.66 8.86
CA GLU A 230 -21.47 6.27 8.01
C GLU A 230 -21.38 4.79 7.58
N GLN A 231 -20.18 4.28 7.26
CA GLN A 231 -20.04 2.89 6.84
C GLN A 231 -20.32 1.91 7.99
N GLU A 232 -19.79 2.18 9.18
CA GLU A 232 -20.01 1.40 10.40
C GLU A 232 -21.47 1.46 10.86
N ARG A 233 -22.12 2.64 10.76
CA ARG A 233 -23.55 2.84 10.99
C ARG A 233 -24.38 1.94 10.07
N GLN A 234 -24.09 1.95 8.77
CA GLN A 234 -24.80 1.12 7.80
C GLN A 234 -24.61 -0.39 8.04
N LEU A 235 -23.46 -0.80 8.56
CA LEU A 235 -23.21 -2.18 9.00
C LEU A 235 -24.02 -2.52 10.26
N LEU A 236 -24.00 -1.64 11.26
CA LEU A 236 -24.72 -1.83 12.52
C LEU A 236 -26.23 -1.94 12.28
N ILE A 237 -26.81 -1.07 11.45
CA ILE A 237 -28.23 -1.13 11.07
C ILE A 237 -28.58 -2.52 10.52
N ARG A 238 -27.78 -3.06 9.60
CA ARG A 238 -28.06 -4.36 8.97
C ARG A 238 -27.87 -5.53 9.93
N LEU A 239 -26.81 -5.51 10.73
CA LEU A 239 -26.52 -6.56 11.70
C LEU A 239 -27.57 -6.58 12.82
N TRP A 240 -27.97 -5.41 13.31
CA TRP A 240 -29.02 -5.26 14.31
C TRP A 240 -30.38 -5.69 13.73
N ALA A 241 -30.74 -5.23 12.52
CA ALA A 241 -31.99 -5.61 11.90
C ALA A 241 -32.08 -7.13 11.71
N LYS A 242 -31.00 -7.75 11.23
CA LYS A 242 -30.89 -9.21 11.09
C LYS A 242 -31.05 -9.93 12.44
N ALA A 243 -30.41 -9.44 13.50
CA ALA A 243 -30.54 -10.01 14.84
C ALA A 243 -31.98 -9.91 15.40
N CYS A 244 -32.73 -8.89 15.00
CA CYS A 244 -34.14 -8.71 15.35
C CYS A 244 -35.11 -9.46 14.41
N GLY A 245 -34.62 -10.07 13.33
CA GLY A 245 -35.49 -10.64 12.27
C GLY A 245 -36.31 -9.59 11.53
N LEU A 246 -35.75 -8.41 11.31
CA LEU A 246 -36.35 -7.26 10.60
C LEU A 246 -35.55 -6.90 9.35
N SER A 247 -36.17 -6.16 8.42
CA SER A 247 -35.42 -5.46 7.38
C SER A 247 -34.67 -4.24 7.95
N PRO A 248 -33.60 -3.75 7.29
CA PRO A 248 -32.94 -2.50 7.67
C PRO A 248 -33.90 -1.30 7.75
N GLU A 249 -34.84 -1.21 6.82
CA GLU A 249 -35.85 -0.16 6.74
C GLU A 249 -36.84 -0.24 7.90
N GLU A 250 -37.28 -1.44 8.27
CA GLU A 250 -38.16 -1.66 9.43
C GLU A 250 -37.46 -1.27 10.74
N LEU A 251 -36.18 -1.61 10.91
CA LEU A 251 -35.39 -1.21 12.08
C LEU A 251 -35.27 0.31 12.16
N VAL A 252 -34.89 0.97 11.06
CA VAL A 252 -34.75 2.44 11.01
C VAL A 252 -36.09 3.11 11.32
N ARG A 253 -37.18 2.63 10.71
CA ARG A 253 -38.53 3.14 10.96
C ARG A 253 -38.92 3.06 12.44
N LEU A 254 -38.63 1.93 13.09
CA LEU A 254 -38.89 1.76 14.52
C LEU A 254 -37.95 2.61 15.39
N TYR A 255 -36.67 2.65 15.06
CA TYR A 255 -35.68 3.47 15.78
C TYR A 255 -36.08 4.94 15.78
N ASP A 256 -36.42 5.49 14.62
CA ASP A 256 -36.79 6.90 14.49
C ASP A 256 -38.09 7.21 15.25
N TYR A 257 -39.07 6.31 15.17
CA TYR A 257 -40.30 6.44 15.95
C TYR A 257 -40.01 6.49 17.46
N VAL A 258 -39.25 5.52 17.96
CA VAL A 258 -38.96 5.36 19.39
C VAL A 258 -38.16 6.55 19.94
N HIS A 259 -37.26 7.12 19.15
CA HIS A 259 -36.37 8.17 19.63
C HIS A 259 -36.84 9.60 19.34
N PHE A 260 -37.59 9.83 18.26
CA PHE A 260 -37.92 11.19 17.81
C PHE A 260 -39.43 11.47 17.69
N ASP A 261 -40.23 10.46 17.36
CA ASP A 261 -41.64 10.65 16.96
C ASP A 261 -42.68 10.03 17.90
N SER A 262 -42.26 9.43 19.04
CA SER A 262 -43.16 8.78 20.01
C SER A 262 -44.03 9.77 20.80
N LYS A 263 -44.88 10.52 20.09
CA LYS A 263 -45.71 11.63 20.58
C LYS A 263 -47.20 11.32 20.50
N GLN A 264 -47.57 10.09 20.13
CA GLN A 264 -48.95 9.65 19.99
C GLN A 264 -49.24 8.51 20.96
N VAL A 265 -50.47 8.47 21.48
CA VAL A 265 -50.93 7.39 22.36
C VAL A 265 -51.10 6.08 21.60
N VAL A 266 -51.47 6.15 20.32
CA VAL A 266 -51.56 5.00 19.43
C VAL A 266 -50.49 5.18 18.35
N PRO A 267 -49.51 4.28 18.23
CA PRO A 267 -48.51 4.37 17.17
C PRO A 267 -49.14 4.20 15.78
N PRO A 268 -48.47 4.67 14.72
CA PRO A 268 -48.82 4.30 13.35
C PRO A 268 -48.90 2.78 13.14
N SER A 269 -49.81 2.32 12.27
CA SER A 269 -50.10 0.87 12.11
C SER A 269 -48.90 0.03 11.63
N ASP A 270 -48.01 0.62 10.83
CA ASP A 270 -46.74 0.03 10.42
C ASP A 270 -45.82 -0.17 11.63
N VAL A 271 -45.69 0.84 12.49
CA VAL A 271 -44.90 0.78 13.74
C VAL A 271 -45.47 -0.27 14.69
N GLN A 272 -46.80 -0.34 14.85
CA GLN A 272 -47.44 -1.37 15.69
C GLN A 272 -47.08 -2.79 15.19
N THR A 273 -47.11 -2.99 13.87
CA THR A 273 -46.76 -4.28 13.25
C THR A 273 -45.29 -4.64 13.52
N ILE A 274 -44.38 -3.67 13.39
CA ILE A 274 -42.95 -3.88 13.64
C ILE A 274 -42.70 -4.16 15.13
N GLN A 275 -43.32 -3.40 16.04
CA GLN A 275 -43.20 -3.59 17.50
C GLN A 275 -43.71 -4.96 17.96
N SER A 276 -44.86 -5.41 17.45
CA SER A 276 -45.35 -6.76 17.72
C SER A 276 -44.36 -7.83 17.24
N ARG A 277 -43.82 -7.66 16.03
CA ARG A 277 -42.89 -8.63 15.42
C ARG A 277 -41.57 -8.71 16.15
N ILE A 278 -40.95 -7.58 16.51
CA ILE A 278 -39.68 -7.59 17.24
C ILE A 278 -39.83 -8.24 18.62
N LEU A 279 -40.93 -7.99 19.35
CA LEU A 279 -41.21 -8.66 20.62
C LEU A 279 -41.29 -10.17 20.45
N LYS A 280 -42.01 -10.65 19.42
CA LYS A 280 -42.10 -12.09 19.09
C LYS A 280 -40.73 -12.68 18.74
N ASN A 281 -40.01 -12.04 17.82
CA ASN A 281 -38.72 -12.52 17.31
C ASN A 281 -37.65 -12.59 18.41
N LEU A 282 -37.69 -11.67 19.38
CA LEU A 282 -36.78 -11.67 20.53
C LEU A 282 -37.28 -12.54 21.70
N GLY A 283 -38.40 -13.27 21.54
CA GLY A 283 -38.90 -14.23 22.52
C GLY A 283 -39.72 -13.61 23.67
N PHE A 284 -40.15 -12.35 23.58
CA PHE A 284 -41.06 -11.71 24.52
C PHE A 284 -42.52 -12.01 24.16
N THR A 285 -42.90 -13.30 24.19
CA THR A 285 -44.17 -13.79 23.69
C THR A 285 -45.38 -13.19 24.42
N GLU A 286 -45.31 -13.08 25.75
CA GLU A 286 -46.35 -12.52 26.60
C GLU A 286 -46.51 -11.01 26.35
N ALA A 287 -45.41 -10.28 26.29
CA ALA A 287 -45.41 -8.86 25.93
C ALA A 287 -46.00 -8.62 24.54
N ALA A 288 -45.65 -9.44 23.55
CA ALA A 288 -46.20 -9.32 22.20
C ALA A 288 -47.71 -9.56 22.16
N LYS A 289 -48.20 -10.60 22.86
CA LYS A 289 -49.64 -10.88 22.97
C LYS A 289 -50.38 -9.74 23.67
N ALA A 290 -49.84 -9.23 24.77
CA ALA A 290 -50.41 -8.11 25.51
C ALA A 290 -50.44 -6.82 24.67
N TYR A 291 -49.39 -6.57 23.89
CA TYR A 291 -49.29 -5.45 22.96
C TYR A 291 -50.30 -5.57 21.80
N ASP A 292 -50.45 -6.76 21.22
CA ASP A 292 -51.46 -7.01 20.18
C ASP A 292 -52.89 -6.81 20.70
N LEU A 293 -53.15 -7.18 21.96
CA LEU A 293 -54.45 -6.99 22.61
C LEU A 293 -54.76 -5.50 22.85
N ILE A 294 -53.82 -4.74 23.42
CA ILE A 294 -54.08 -3.33 23.74
C ILE A 294 -54.28 -2.47 22.48
N ASN A 295 -53.62 -2.82 21.37
CA ASN A 295 -53.81 -2.15 20.07
C ASN A 295 -55.20 -2.39 19.45
N GLN A 296 -55.96 -3.41 19.89
CA GLN A 296 -57.34 -3.63 19.45
C GLN A 296 -58.35 -2.68 20.14
N GLY A 297 -57.93 -1.91 21.15
CA GLY A 297 -58.67 -0.75 21.64
C GLY A 297 -59.94 -1.03 22.45
N SER A 298 -59.87 -1.81 23.54
CA SER A 298 -60.97 -1.95 24.52
C SER A 298 -60.46 -2.18 25.95
N THR A 299 -61.28 -1.83 26.95
CA THR A 299 -60.94 -2.09 28.36
C THR A 299 -60.80 -3.59 28.64
N ASP A 300 -61.65 -4.44 28.04
CA ASP A 300 -61.55 -5.90 28.19
C ASP A 300 -60.23 -6.44 27.64
N ASN A 301 -59.75 -5.89 26.52
CA ASN A 301 -58.46 -6.26 25.97
C ASN A 301 -57.31 -5.79 26.87
N ALA A 302 -57.43 -4.64 27.54
CA ALA A 302 -56.47 -4.19 28.54
C ALA A 302 -56.43 -5.11 29.78
N ILE A 303 -57.60 -5.59 30.25
CA ILE A 303 -57.69 -6.60 31.33
C ILE A 303 -56.96 -7.88 30.91
N LYS A 304 -57.29 -8.41 29.72
CA LYS A 304 -56.67 -9.62 29.19
C LYS A 304 -55.16 -9.45 29.01
N ALA A 305 -54.72 -8.29 28.55
CA ALA A 305 -53.29 -7.97 28.40
C ALA A 305 -52.57 -8.01 29.75
N LEU A 306 -53.13 -7.39 30.80
CA LEU A 306 -52.58 -7.47 32.16
C LEU A 306 -52.58 -8.91 32.70
N GLN A 307 -53.63 -9.69 32.44
CA GLN A 307 -53.67 -11.11 32.82
C GLN A 307 -52.56 -11.94 32.14
N VAL A 308 -52.35 -11.74 30.83
CA VAL A 308 -51.25 -12.38 30.08
C VAL A 308 -49.89 -12.04 30.67
N LEU A 309 -49.73 -10.82 31.19
CA LEU A 309 -48.49 -10.35 31.85
C LEU A 309 -48.39 -10.74 33.34
N GLY A 310 -49.34 -11.51 33.88
CA GLY A 310 -49.36 -11.91 35.29
C GLY A 310 -49.79 -10.80 36.26
N ARG A 311 -50.49 -9.77 35.77
CA ARG A 311 -50.89 -8.55 36.51
C ARG A 311 -52.40 -8.42 36.68
N GLY A 312 -53.10 -9.54 36.81
CA GLY A 312 -54.56 -9.56 36.99
C GLY A 312 -55.04 -8.84 38.26
N THR A 313 -54.27 -8.89 39.35
CA THR A 313 -54.57 -8.18 40.60
C THR A 313 -54.48 -6.65 40.46
N GLU A 314 -53.51 -6.17 39.68
CA GLU A 314 -53.36 -4.75 39.34
C GLU A 314 -54.57 -4.27 38.52
N ALA A 315 -55.03 -5.08 37.55
CA ALA A 315 -56.24 -4.78 36.77
C ALA A 315 -57.49 -4.64 37.66
N GLN A 316 -57.67 -5.55 38.63
CA GLN A 316 -58.79 -5.49 39.60
C GLN A 316 -58.72 -4.27 40.51
N ALA A 317 -57.52 -3.90 40.97
CA ALA A 317 -57.31 -2.73 41.82
C ALA A 317 -57.66 -1.43 41.07
N ILE A 318 -57.24 -1.30 39.81
CA ILE A 318 -57.58 -0.13 38.97
C ILE A 318 -59.09 -0.05 38.75
N LEU A 319 -59.73 -1.16 38.38
CA LEU A 319 -61.19 -1.21 38.17
C LEU A 319 -61.98 -0.84 39.44
N SER A 320 -61.51 -1.30 40.61
CA SER A 320 -62.12 -0.99 41.90
C SER A 320 -62.02 0.51 42.24
N ARG A 321 -60.87 1.14 41.98
CA ARG A 321 -60.68 2.60 42.16
C ARG A 321 -61.57 3.43 41.23
N SER A 322 -61.92 2.88 40.06
CA SER A 322 -62.85 3.50 39.11
C SER A 322 -64.33 3.23 39.43
N GLY A 323 -64.65 2.66 40.61
CA GLY A 323 -66.03 2.34 41.00
C GLY A 323 -66.65 1.18 40.21
N GLY A 324 -65.82 0.31 39.64
CA GLY A 324 -66.28 -0.81 38.82
C GLY A 324 -66.62 -0.46 37.37
N ASP A 325 -66.44 0.80 36.95
CA ASP A 325 -66.76 1.30 35.60
C ASP A 325 -65.57 1.11 34.63
N PRO A 326 -65.67 0.21 33.63
CA PRO A 326 -64.58 -0.06 32.69
C PRO A 326 -64.20 1.13 31.81
N SER A 327 -65.13 2.05 31.52
CA SER A 327 -64.86 3.22 30.70
C SER A 327 -64.01 4.26 31.45
N LYS A 328 -64.23 4.39 32.77
CA LYS A 328 -63.42 5.27 33.64
C LYS A 328 -62.02 4.70 33.91
N ALA A 329 -61.87 3.38 33.85
CA ALA A 329 -60.60 2.69 34.10
C ALA A 329 -59.67 2.60 32.88
N GLN A 330 -60.19 2.82 31.66
CA GLN A 330 -59.50 2.54 30.39
C GLN A 330 -58.10 3.18 30.28
N GLY A 331 -57.96 4.46 30.61
CA GLY A 331 -56.68 5.18 30.50
C GLY A 331 -55.62 4.64 31.47
N ALA A 332 -56.00 4.47 32.73
CA ALA A 332 -55.12 3.91 33.76
C ALA A 332 -54.71 2.45 33.45
N MET A 333 -55.64 1.64 32.92
CA MET A 333 -55.35 0.27 32.48
C MET A 333 -54.41 0.23 31.29
N THR A 334 -54.60 1.13 30.31
CA THR A 334 -53.70 1.25 29.17
C THR A 334 -52.28 1.58 29.61
N ALA A 335 -52.11 2.58 30.48
CA ALA A 335 -50.80 2.91 31.05
C ALA A 335 -50.19 1.73 31.84
N ALA A 336 -50.99 1.02 32.64
CA ALA A 336 -50.53 -0.15 33.38
C ALA A 336 -50.05 -1.28 32.45
N VAL A 337 -50.74 -1.55 31.34
CA VAL A 337 -50.31 -2.52 30.33
C VAL A 337 -48.94 -2.15 29.76
N TYR A 338 -48.75 -0.90 29.33
CA TYR A 338 -47.46 -0.47 28.78
C TYR A 338 -46.33 -0.56 29.81
N LEU A 339 -46.58 -0.17 31.07
CA LEU A 339 -45.60 -0.32 32.14
C LEU A 339 -45.25 -1.79 32.39
N ALA A 340 -46.24 -2.68 32.42
CA ALA A 340 -46.02 -4.12 32.57
C ALA A 340 -45.27 -4.73 31.37
N ILE A 341 -45.51 -4.25 30.15
CA ILE A 341 -44.73 -4.62 28.97
C ILE A 341 -43.28 -4.20 29.14
N LEU A 342 -43.01 -2.95 29.56
CA LEU A 342 -41.65 -2.46 29.80
C LEU A 342 -40.88 -3.33 30.80
N GLU A 343 -41.53 -3.73 31.89
CA GLU A 343 -40.93 -4.65 32.86
C GLU A 343 -40.64 -6.02 32.23
N ASN A 344 -41.58 -6.57 31.44
CA ASN A 344 -41.41 -7.86 30.77
C ASN A 344 -40.23 -7.84 29.78
N ILE A 345 -40.03 -6.73 29.05
CA ILE A 345 -38.89 -6.53 28.15
C ILE A 345 -37.61 -6.08 28.85
N ARG A 346 -37.59 -6.08 30.19
CA ARG A 346 -36.42 -5.75 31.04
C ARG A 346 -35.94 -4.31 30.88
N ALA A 347 -36.85 -3.37 30.68
CA ALA A 347 -36.52 -1.95 30.80
C ALA A 347 -35.99 -1.64 32.22
N PRO A 348 -35.09 -0.65 32.39
CA PRO A 348 -34.52 -0.34 33.70
C PRO A 348 -35.60 -0.03 34.74
N GLU A 349 -35.54 -0.72 35.89
CA GLU A 349 -36.57 -0.65 36.94
C GLU A 349 -36.83 0.78 37.43
N ALA A 350 -35.76 1.56 37.64
CA ALA A 350 -35.87 2.96 38.06
C ALA A 350 -36.70 3.81 37.08
N ILE A 351 -36.68 3.48 35.79
CA ILE A 351 -37.41 4.22 34.76
C ILE A 351 -38.89 3.86 34.83
N VAL A 352 -39.21 2.57 34.91
CA VAL A 352 -40.60 2.11 35.07
C VAL A 352 -41.19 2.64 36.37
N ALA A 353 -40.45 2.55 37.48
CA ALA A 353 -40.86 3.06 38.79
C ALA A 353 -41.13 4.57 38.76
N ASN A 354 -40.28 5.36 38.10
CA ASN A 354 -40.49 6.80 37.94
C ASN A 354 -41.73 7.13 37.11
N LEU A 355 -42.00 6.38 36.03
CA LEU A 355 -43.22 6.55 35.22
C LEU A 355 -44.47 6.18 36.03
N ARG A 356 -44.42 5.07 36.77
CA ARG A 356 -45.52 4.62 37.65
C ARG A 356 -45.79 5.63 38.76
N ALA A 357 -44.76 6.09 39.47
CA ALA A 357 -44.88 7.10 40.51
C ALA A 357 -45.39 8.45 39.96
N GLY A 358 -45.01 8.80 38.72
CA GLY A 358 -45.55 9.97 38.04
C GLY A 358 -47.06 9.90 37.82
N LEU A 359 -47.57 8.71 37.45
CA LEU A 359 -49.00 8.46 37.29
C LEU A 359 -49.72 8.46 38.65
N ASP A 360 -49.20 7.73 39.64
CA ASP A 360 -49.84 7.58 40.95
C ASP A 360 -49.90 8.89 41.76
N GLN A 361 -48.98 9.82 41.50
CA GLN A 361 -48.89 11.12 42.17
C GLN A 361 -49.47 12.27 41.34
N ASP A 362 -50.21 11.96 40.27
CA ASP A 362 -50.80 12.94 39.34
C ASP A 362 -49.79 13.93 38.73
N ARG A 363 -48.50 13.56 38.68
CA ARG A 363 -47.43 14.35 38.05
C ARG A 363 -47.33 14.12 36.54
N SER A 364 -47.97 13.07 36.01
CA SER A 364 -48.04 12.77 34.59
C SER A 364 -49.39 12.15 34.24
N THR A 365 -49.94 12.53 33.09
CA THR A 365 -51.16 11.91 32.58
C THR A 365 -50.90 10.49 32.09
N TRP A 366 -51.95 9.66 32.00
CA TRP A 366 -51.79 8.31 31.44
C TRP A 366 -51.31 8.35 29.98
N GLN A 367 -51.72 9.36 29.20
CA GLN A 367 -51.24 9.57 27.83
C GLN A 367 -49.72 9.84 27.82
N GLU A 368 -49.24 10.72 28.69
CA GLU A 368 -47.81 11.00 28.81
C GLU A 368 -46.99 9.77 29.20
N VAL A 369 -47.53 8.95 30.11
CA VAL A 369 -46.90 7.67 30.50
C VAL A 369 -46.83 6.73 29.31
N VAL A 370 -47.93 6.56 28.55
CA VAL A 370 -47.97 5.71 27.37
C VAL A 370 -47.00 6.21 26.29
N MET A 371 -46.97 7.51 25.99
CA MET A 371 -46.05 8.10 25.02
C MET A 371 -44.57 7.88 25.43
N LYS A 372 -44.24 8.12 26.71
CA LYS A 372 -42.90 7.86 27.25
C LYS A 372 -42.54 6.37 27.23
N ALA A 373 -43.52 5.49 27.46
CA ALA A 373 -43.30 4.05 27.42
C ALA A 373 -43.06 3.55 25.99
N GLN A 374 -43.81 4.05 25.01
CA GLN A 374 -43.57 3.75 23.59
C GLN A 374 -42.19 4.17 23.12
N GLY A 375 -41.66 5.29 23.63
CA GLY A 375 -40.27 5.70 23.42
C GLY A 375 -39.22 4.75 24.00
N ARG A 376 -39.62 3.61 24.58
CA ARG A 376 -38.75 2.53 25.09
C ARG A 376 -39.07 1.15 24.50
N MET A 377 -39.97 1.07 23.52
CA MET A 377 -40.43 -0.17 22.90
C MET A 377 -39.50 -0.63 21.75
N LEU A 378 -38.20 -0.72 22.07
CA LEU A 378 -37.15 -1.28 21.21
C LEU A 378 -36.20 -2.10 22.10
N PRO A 379 -36.50 -3.38 22.35
CA PRO A 379 -35.66 -4.22 23.21
C PRO A 379 -34.26 -4.40 22.59
N THR A 380 -33.23 -4.22 23.40
CA THR A 380 -31.83 -4.49 23.01
C THR A 380 -31.33 -5.83 23.54
N ILE A 381 -32.09 -6.47 24.43
CA ILE A 381 -31.76 -7.76 25.03
C ILE A 381 -32.72 -8.81 24.48
N SER A 382 -32.18 -9.95 24.04
CA SER A 382 -32.97 -11.10 23.61
C SER A 382 -33.51 -11.88 24.81
N ASN A 383 -34.79 -12.25 24.80
CA ASN A 383 -35.36 -13.13 25.81
C ASN A 383 -35.01 -14.60 25.57
N ILE A 384 -34.52 -14.95 24.37
CA ILE A 384 -34.17 -16.33 23.98
C ILE A 384 -32.88 -16.75 24.69
N ASP A 385 -31.84 -15.93 24.60
CA ASP A 385 -30.49 -16.25 25.08
C ASP A 385 -29.93 -15.25 26.10
N LYS A 386 -30.71 -14.22 26.45
CA LYS A 386 -30.40 -13.17 27.45
C LYS A 386 -29.23 -12.26 27.07
N ARG A 387 -28.82 -12.22 25.79
CA ARG A 387 -27.70 -11.40 25.32
C ARG A 387 -28.15 -10.05 24.77
N ASP A 388 -27.29 -9.03 24.89
CA ASP A 388 -27.49 -7.75 24.21
C ASP A 388 -27.19 -7.90 22.71
N ILE A 389 -28.24 -7.84 21.90
CA ILE A 389 -28.18 -8.09 20.45
C ILE A 389 -27.46 -6.97 19.70
N VAL A 390 -27.52 -5.73 20.23
CA VAL A 390 -26.86 -4.57 19.62
C VAL A 390 -25.35 -4.68 19.87
N MET A 391 -24.96 -5.03 21.09
CA MET A 391 -23.55 -5.23 21.41
C MET A 391 -22.95 -6.44 20.69
N LEU A 392 -23.71 -7.53 20.50
CA LEU A 392 -23.29 -8.65 19.67
C LEU A 392 -23.13 -8.27 18.18
N ALA A 393 -23.99 -7.39 17.67
CA ALA A 393 -23.83 -6.85 16.32
C ALA A 393 -22.56 -5.99 16.22
N ILE A 394 -22.28 -5.19 17.25
CA ILE A 394 -21.08 -4.34 17.33
C ILE A 394 -19.78 -5.16 17.38
N ASN A 395 -19.75 -6.35 17.99
CA ASN A 395 -18.57 -7.24 17.98
C ASN A 395 -18.08 -7.59 16.58
N LYS A 396 -18.98 -7.53 15.59
CA LYS A 396 -18.67 -7.77 14.19
C LYS A 396 -18.22 -6.51 13.48
N ILE A 397 -18.02 -5.36 14.13
CA ILE A 397 -17.68 -4.11 13.44
C ILE A 397 -16.32 -3.65 13.94
N LEU A 398 -15.32 -3.61 13.05
CA LEU A 398 -14.12 -2.83 13.30
C LEU A 398 -14.36 -1.38 12.91
N ILE A 399 -13.91 -0.49 13.78
CA ILE A 399 -13.99 0.94 13.54
C ILE A 399 -12.85 1.32 12.59
N SER A 400 -13.19 1.95 11.46
CA SER A 400 -12.22 2.41 10.46
C SER A 400 -11.19 3.37 11.05
N SER A 401 -10.10 3.64 10.33
CA SER A 401 -9.11 4.66 10.71
C SER A 401 -9.75 6.01 11.04
N LYS A 402 -10.72 6.46 10.22
CA LYS A 402 -11.43 7.73 10.43
C LYS A 402 -12.28 7.71 11.70
N GLY A 403 -12.95 6.59 11.94
CA GLY A 403 -13.71 6.35 13.16
C GLY A 403 -12.84 6.27 14.41
N THR A 404 -11.72 5.56 14.30
CA THR A 404 -10.74 5.39 15.36
C THR A 404 -10.18 6.75 15.74
N SER A 405 -9.77 7.58 14.77
CA SER A 405 -9.36 8.97 15.04
C SER A 405 -10.47 9.81 15.71
N ALA A 406 -11.75 9.54 15.45
CA ALA A 406 -12.85 10.28 16.03
C ALA A 406 -13.16 9.89 17.49
N ILE A 407 -12.78 8.68 17.91
CA ILE A 407 -12.88 8.22 19.30
C ILE A 407 -11.80 8.88 20.18
N MET A 408 -10.84 9.59 19.60
CA MET A 408 -9.63 10.02 20.29
C MET A 408 -9.76 11.45 20.79
N LYS A 409 -9.31 11.73 22.02
CA LYS A 409 -9.27 13.10 22.58
C LYS A 409 -8.49 14.04 21.67
N ASN A 410 -7.35 13.56 21.18
CA ASN A 410 -6.53 14.18 20.15
C ASN A 410 -6.64 13.31 18.90
N PRO A 411 -7.12 13.84 17.76
CA PRO A 411 -7.22 13.08 16.52
C PRO A 411 -5.89 12.43 16.15
N LEU A 412 -5.96 11.20 15.64
CA LEU A 412 -4.78 10.53 15.08
C LEU A 412 -4.45 11.20 13.76
N GLU A 413 -3.41 12.02 13.77
CA GLU A 413 -2.87 12.65 12.58
C GLU A 413 -1.66 11.85 12.08
N GLY A 414 -1.56 11.70 10.76
CA GLY A 414 -0.36 11.21 10.12
C GLY A 414 -0.62 10.15 9.04
N GLU A 415 0.35 10.08 8.16
CA GLU A 415 0.33 9.22 6.98
C GLU A 415 1.42 8.17 7.14
N VAL A 416 1.22 6.98 6.55
CA VAL A 416 2.29 6.00 6.45
C VAL A 416 3.16 6.29 5.25
N VAL A 417 4.46 6.08 5.43
CA VAL A 417 5.47 6.32 4.40
C VAL A 417 5.78 5.00 3.71
N LEU A 418 5.87 5.06 2.38
CA LEU A 418 6.32 3.93 1.57
C LEU A 418 7.83 3.77 1.75
N ASP A 419 8.25 2.61 2.24
CA ASP A 419 9.65 2.30 2.56
C ASP A 419 10.13 1.09 1.74
N PRO A 420 10.50 1.28 0.46
CA PRO A 420 11.14 0.26 -0.35
C PRO A 420 12.60 0.06 0.10
N ILE A 421 12.95 -1.17 0.49
CA ILE A 421 14.28 -1.58 0.94
C ILE A 421 14.85 -2.58 -0.06
N ASN A 422 16.04 -2.29 -0.58
CA ASN A 422 16.63 -3.03 -1.70
C ASN A 422 15.65 -3.12 -2.88
N LEU A 423 15.05 -2.00 -3.29
CA LEU A 423 14.07 -1.99 -4.37
C LEU A 423 13.93 -0.58 -4.96
N ASP A 424 13.82 -0.45 -6.29
CA ASP A 424 13.54 0.83 -6.94
C ASP A 424 12.10 1.27 -6.69
N ARG A 425 11.93 2.41 -6.00
CA ARG A 425 10.64 3.01 -5.64
C ARG A 425 9.68 3.17 -6.83
N THR A 426 10.20 3.40 -8.04
CA THR A 426 9.39 3.67 -9.24
C THR A 426 9.07 2.43 -10.07
N SER A 427 9.54 1.24 -9.67
CA SER A 427 9.34 0.01 -10.44
C SER A 427 7.93 -0.58 -10.27
N GLN A 428 7.46 -1.35 -11.27
CA GLN A 428 6.23 -2.13 -11.16
C GLN A 428 6.31 -3.20 -10.04
N LEU A 429 7.51 -3.71 -9.76
CA LEU A 429 7.70 -4.63 -8.64
C LEU A 429 7.36 -3.96 -7.30
N THR A 430 7.84 -2.73 -7.07
CA THR A 430 7.47 -1.94 -5.87
C THR A 430 5.98 -1.71 -5.80
N ARG A 431 5.34 -1.34 -6.91
CA ARG A 431 3.89 -1.15 -6.98
C ARG A 431 3.15 -2.41 -6.52
N ILE A 432 3.54 -3.59 -7.01
CA ILE A 432 2.91 -4.86 -6.63
C ILE A 432 3.11 -5.19 -5.15
N LEU A 433 4.31 -4.97 -4.60
CA LEU A 433 4.55 -5.18 -3.18
C LEU A 433 3.74 -4.21 -2.31
N TYR A 434 3.62 -2.95 -2.74
CA TYR A 434 2.78 -1.93 -2.11
C TYR A 434 1.30 -2.30 -2.14
N GLU A 435 0.77 -2.68 -3.31
CA GLU A 435 -0.62 -3.12 -3.47
C GLU A 435 -0.95 -4.26 -2.51
N ALA A 436 -0.05 -5.23 -2.37
CA ALA A 436 -0.24 -6.38 -1.50
C ALA A 436 -0.21 -6.02 -0.01
N ASP A 437 0.75 -5.19 0.41
CA ASP A 437 0.84 -4.74 1.80
C ASP A 437 -0.35 -3.87 2.22
N TYR A 438 -0.75 -2.92 1.37
CA TYR A 438 -1.92 -2.07 1.60
C TYR A 438 -3.20 -2.91 1.70
N SER A 439 -3.35 -3.92 0.83
CA SER A 439 -4.48 -4.85 0.85
C SER A 439 -4.51 -5.72 2.11
N LEU A 440 -3.37 -6.21 2.57
CA LEU A 440 -3.26 -6.97 3.82
C LEU A 440 -3.72 -6.12 5.00
N LYS A 441 -3.17 -4.92 5.16
CA LYS A 441 -3.55 -4.02 6.26
C LYS A 441 -5.05 -3.65 6.20
N SER A 442 -5.58 -3.48 4.99
CA SER A 442 -7.01 -3.23 4.77
C SER A 442 -7.90 -4.40 5.18
N LEU A 443 -7.48 -5.64 4.94
CA LEU A 443 -8.16 -6.85 5.43
C LEU A 443 -8.20 -6.88 6.96
N VAL A 444 -7.13 -6.44 7.62
CA VAL A 444 -7.07 -6.36 9.09
C VAL A 444 -8.02 -5.30 9.65
N VAL A 445 -8.12 -4.11 9.04
CA VAL A 445 -8.93 -3.00 9.59
C VAL A 445 -10.38 -2.95 9.08
N MET A 446 -10.67 -3.57 7.93
CA MET A 446 -12.00 -3.65 7.32
C MET A 446 -12.38 -5.09 6.92
N PRO A 447 -12.35 -6.07 7.86
CA PRO A 447 -12.64 -7.47 7.53
C PRO A 447 -14.06 -7.67 6.97
N GLN A 448 -14.99 -6.75 7.22
CA GLN A 448 -16.34 -6.76 6.65
C GLN A 448 -16.41 -6.75 5.12
N LEU A 449 -15.39 -6.20 4.45
CA LEU A 449 -15.31 -6.23 2.98
C LEU A 449 -15.17 -7.69 2.49
N TYR A 450 -14.76 -8.59 3.37
CA TYR A 450 -14.37 -9.96 3.06
C TYR A 450 -15.19 -11.02 3.82
N TRP A 451 -16.31 -10.66 4.45
CA TRP A 451 -17.18 -11.62 5.18
C TRP A 451 -17.90 -12.63 4.28
N HIS A 452 -17.98 -12.35 2.99
CA HIS A 452 -18.57 -13.28 2.02
C HIS A 452 -17.60 -14.42 1.67
N ILE A 453 -16.35 -14.38 2.12
CA ILE A 453 -15.41 -15.49 2.00
C ILE A 453 -15.74 -16.54 3.07
N PRO A 454 -16.00 -17.81 2.69
CA PRO A 454 -16.20 -18.89 3.64
C PRO A 454 -15.02 -19.04 4.60
N GLY A 455 -15.27 -19.14 5.91
CA GLY A 455 -14.23 -19.27 6.93
C GLY A 455 -13.55 -17.97 7.36
N SER A 456 -13.81 -16.85 6.67
CA SER A 456 -13.33 -15.52 7.05
C SER A 456 -13.91 -15.08 8.39
N MET A 457 -13.05 -14.63 9.30
CA MET A 457 -13.43 -14.16 10.63
C MET A 457 -12.63 -12.91 10.99
N SER A 458 -13.31 -11.86 11.45
CA SER A 458 -12.61 -10.69 11.97
C SER A 458 -11.83 -11.05 13.23
N GLN A 459 -10.80 -10.26 13.55
CA GLN A 459 -9.98 -10.52 14.72
C GLN A 459 -10.79 -10.52 16.05
N PRO A 460 -11.74 -9.59 16.30
CA PRO A 460 -12.60 -9.64 17.49
C PRO A 460 -13.48 -10.89 17.53
N GLU A 461 -14.02 -11.33 16.39
CA GLU A 461 -14.79 -12.58 16.32
C GLU A 461 -13.91 -13.79 16.69
N TYR A 462 -12.65 -13.81 16.23
CA TYR A 462 -11.70 -14.87 16.57
C TYR A 462 -11.31 -14.84 18.05
N TYR A 463 -11.11 -13.66 18.64
CA TYR A 463 -10.91 -13.49 20.09
C TYR A 463 -12.04 -14.11 20.92
N ILE A 464 -13.27 -13.76 20.58
CA ILE A 464 -14.46 -14.27 21.27
C ILE A 464 -14.59 -15.78 21.07
N HIS A 465 -14.35 -16.27 19.85
CA HIS A 465 -14.44 -17.70 19.53
C HIS A 465 -13.43 -18.54 20.30
N LYS A 466 -12.20 -18.04 20.50
CA LYS A 466 -11.15 -18.73 21.26
C LYS A 466 -11.27 -18.56 22.79
N GLY A 467 -12.12 -17.66 23.26
CA GLY A 467 -12.29 -17.39 24.70
C GLY A 467 -11.08 -16.71 25.35
N LEU A 468 -10.36 -15.88 24.59
CA LEU A 468 -9.08 -15.26 24.98
C LEU A 468 -9.22 -13.90 25.69
N ILE A 469 -10.44 -13.51 26.03
CA ILE A 469 -10.73 -12.28 26.76
C ILE A 469 -10.50 -12.57 28.24
N ASP A 470 -9.71 -11.76 28.95
CA ASP A 470 -9.54 -11.94 30.41
C ASP A 470 -10.91 -11.77 31.07
N LYS A 471 -11.38 -12.87 31.66
CA LYS A 471 -12.73 -13.00 32.20
C LYS A 471 -12.90 -12.27 33.53
N ASN A 472 -11.87 -11.57 34.00
CA ASN A 472 -11.91 -10.74 35.20
C ASN A 472 -11.93 -9.24 34.84
N PRO A 473 -13.06 -8.54 34.99
CA PRO A 473 -13.16 -7.09 34.73
C PRO A 473 -12.28 -6.21 35.64
N SER A 474 -11.65 -6.80 36.66
CA SER A 474 -10.73 -6.14 37.61
C SER A 474 -9.26 -6.26 37.22
N LYS A 475 -8.92 -7.03 36.19
CA LYS A 475 -7.55 -7.18 35.67
C LYS A 475 -7.41 -6.42 34.34
N PRO A 476 -6.22 -5.88 34.02
CA PRO A 476 -5.97 -5.31 32.71
C PRO A 476 -6.13 -6.39 31.62
N ASP A 477 -7.02 -6.14 30.66
CA ASP A 477 -7.18 -7.00 29.49
C ASP A 477 -5.87 -7.08 28.69
N LEU A 478 -5.60 -8.25 28.12
CA LEU A 478 -4.53 -8.52 27.16
C LEU A 478 -4.54 -7.48 26.01
N THR A 479 -5.73 -6.97 25.63
CA THR A 479 -5.87 -5.92 24.61
C THR A 479 -5.30 -4.56 24.99
N ASN A 480 -5.17 -4.26 26.28
CA ASN A 480 -4.70 -2.96 26.77
C ASN A 480 -3.17 -2.88 26.88
N HIS A 481 -2.47 -4.01 26.69
CA HIS A 481 -1.01 -4.11 26.74
C HIS A 481 -0.37 -4.41 25.39
N ILE A 482 -1.16 -4.44 24.32
CA ILE A 482 -0.70 -4.59 22.93
C ILE A 482 -0.32 -3.21 22.39
N GLY A 483 0.92 -3.08 21.93
CA GLY A 483 1.40 -1.90 21.20
C GLY A 483 1.22 -2.04 19.68
N SER A 484 2.22 -1.63 18.91
CA SER A 484 2.21 -1.80 17.45
C SER A 484 2.27 -3.27 17.04
N THR A 485 1.54 -3.64 15.99
CA THR A 485 1.59 -4.98 15.37
C THR A 485 2.12 -4.87 13.96
N ASP A 486 3.18 -5.61 13.65
CA ASP A 486 3.68 -5.75 12.29
C ASP A 486 2.99 -6.93 11.61
N PHE A 487 2.36 -6.70 10.47
CA PHE A 487 1.86 -7.76 9.59
C PHE A 487 2.69 -7.80 8.32
N TRP A 488 3.03 -8.99 7.84
CA TRP A 488 3.69 -9.11 6.55
C TRP A 488 3.31 -10.36 5.76
N ILE A 489 3.50 -10.26 4.45
CA ILE A 489 3.43 -11.37 3.51
C ILE A 489 4.85 -11.83 3.20
N GLU A 490 5.08 -13.14 3.22
CA GLU A 490 6.34 -13.75 2.78
C GLU A 490 6.08 -15.02 1.96
N PRO A 491 6.98 -15.42 1.06
CA PRO A 491 6.86 -16.71 0.39
C PRO A 491 7.15 -17.86 1.37
N LYS A 492 6.32 -18.89 1.31
CA LYS A 492 6.52 -20.15 2.03
C LYS A 492 7.18 -21.21 1.15
N LEU A 493 6.68 -21.38 -0.06
CA LEU A 493 7.20 -22.36 -1.02
C LEU A 493 6.97 -21.91 -2.46
N VAL A 494 8.03 -21.82 -3.25
CA VAL A 494 8.00 -21.72 -4.71
C VAL A 494 8.69 -22.96 -5.27
N ALA A 495 7.90 -23.86 -5.85
CA ALA A 495 8.45 -25.01 -6.55
C ALA A 495 8.91 -24.58 -7.96
N MET A 496 10.16 -24.89 -8.30
CA MET A 496 10.73 -24.67 -9.62
C MET A 496 11.31 -25.97 -10.16
N THR A 497 11.04 -26.26 -11.42
CA THR A 497 11.70 -27.35 -12.15
C THR A 497 12.54 -26.77 -13.27
N VAL A 498 13.80 -27.19 -13.37
CA VAL A 498 14.75 -26.65 -14.35
C VAL A 498 15.25 -27.78 -15.25
N SER A 499 15.27 -27.58 -16.56
CA SER A 499 15.86 -28.52 -17.50
C SER A 499 17.38 -28.62 -17.30
N PRO A 500 18.01 -29.79 -17.53
CA PRO A 500 19.45 -29.98 -17.32
C PRO A 500 20.35 -28.99 -18.08
N ASP A 501 19.87 -28.48 -19.21
CA ASP A 501 20.57 -27.51 -20.06
C ASP A 501 20.22 -26.05 -19.77
N HIS A 502 19.45 -25.81 -18.70
CA HIS A 502 19.00 -24.49 -18.24
C HIS A 502 18.14 -23.71 -19.26
N ARG A 503 17.58 -24.37 -20.28
CA ARG A 503 16.70 -23.72 -21.26
C ARG A 503 15.28 -23.50 -20.78
N VAL A 504 14.77 -24.35 -19.88
CA VAL A 504 13.38 -24.26 -19.42
C VAL A 504 13.32 -24.25 -17.91
N VAL A 505 12.61 -23.26 -17.39
CA VAL A 505 12.21 -23.19 -15.99
C VAL A 505 10.69 -23.26 -15.94
N SER A 506 10.12 -24.16 -15.15
CA SER A 506 8.67 -24.21 -14.90
C SER A 506 8.37 -24.02 -13.43
N PHE A 507 7.21 -23.43 -13.14
CA PHE A 507 6.78 -23.06 -11.80
C PHE A 507 5.60 -23.90 -11.34
N GLY A 508 5.66 -24.39 -10.11
CA GLY A 508 4.48 -24.88 -9.40
C GLY A 508 3.66 -23.73 -8.81
N LEU A 509 2.52 -24.05 -8.20
CA LEU A 509 1.70 -23.07 -7.48
C LEU A 509 2.45 -22.56 -6.23
N PRO A 510 2.77 -21.26 -6.14
CA PRO A 510 3.43 -20.71 -4.97
C PRO A 510 2.53 -20.72 -3.74
N GLN A 511 3.11 -21.08 -2.59
CA GLN A 511 2.49 -20.91 -1.29
C GLN A 511 3.06 -19.65 -0.63
N MET A 512 2.17 -18.79 -0.15
CA MET A 512 2.51 -17.59 0.62
C MET A 512 2.18 -17.84 2.09
N ASP A 513 2.79 -17.06 2.97
CA ASP A 513 2.49 -17.03 4.41
C ASP A 513 2.15 -15.60 4.82
N PHE A 514 1.18 -15.49 5.73
CA PHE A 514 0.84 -14.24 6.42
C PHE A 514 1.34 -14.38 7.85
N LYS A 515 2.14 -13.41 8.27
CA LYS A 515 2.81 -13.43 9.56
C LYS A 515 2.52 -12.16 10.33
N SER A 516 2.71 -12.26 11.63
CA SER A 516 2.55 -11.15 12.54
C SER A 516 3.60 -11.17 13.64
N ILE A 517 3.97 -10.00 14.12
CA ILE A 517 4.67 -9.86 15.39
C ILE A 517 4.07 -8.67 16.14
N THR A 518 3.78 -8.88 17.40
CA THR A 518 3.09 -7.90 18.24
C THR A 518 4.05 -7.42 19.32
N SER A 519 4.18 -6.10 19.48
CA SER A 519 4.89 -5.55 20.62
C SER A 519 3.99 -5.54 21.86
N LEU A 520 4.56 -5.89 23.01
CA LEU A 520 3.88 -5.87 24.30
C LEU A 520 4.55 -4.83 25.21
N ASP A 521 3.78 -4.28 26.15
CA ASP A 521 4.33 -3.56 27.29
C ASP A 521 5.42 -4.41 27.98
N LYS A 522 6.56 -3.82 28.31
CA LYS A 522 7.71 -4.49 28.92
C LYS A 522 7.37 -5.15 30.26
N GLU A 523 6.47 -4.56 31.04
CA GLU A 523 6.10 -5.11 32.35
C GLU A 523 5.15 -6.30 32.19
N TYR A 524 4.22 -6.23 31.23
CA TYR A 524 3.28 -7.31 30.90
C TYR A 524 3.93 -8.47 30.13
N ALA A 525 4.94 -8.18 29.30
CA ALA A 525 5.68 -9.17 28.53
C ALA A 525 6.38 -10.22 29.42
N LYS A 526 6.66 -9.91 30.70
CA LYS A 526 7.18 -10.87 31.66
C LYS A 526 6.12 -11.92 31.99
N GLY A 527 6.20 -13.06 31.32
CA GLY A 527 5.36 -14.24 31.58
C GLY A 527 4.17 -14.44 30.62
N HIS A 528 3.95 -13.53 29.66
CA HIS A 528 2.81 -13.59 28.72
C HIS A 528 3.21 -13.41 27.24
N SER A 529 4.50 -13.35 26.91
CA SER A 529 5.00 -13.08 25.55
C SER A 529 4.61 -14.15 24.52
N ASP A 530 4.57 -15.41 24.95
CA ASP A 530 4.39 -16.56 24.06
C ASP A 530 2.90 -16.72 23.68
N ASP A 531 1.98 -16.46 24.61
CA ASP A 531 0.54 -16.59 24.39
C ASP A 531 -0.01 -15.55 23.39
N VAL A 532 0.44 -14.29 23.44
CA VAL A 532 -0.04 -13.23 22.53
C VAL A 532 0.55 -13.35 21.13
N SER A 533 1.83 -13.70 21.04
CA SER A 533 2.51 -13.87 19.75
C SER A 533 2.00 -15.09 18.98
N ASN A 534 1.65 -16.17 19.69
CA ASN A 534 1.03 -17.35 19.08
C ASN A 534 -0.37 -17.03 18.54
N TYR A 535 -1.17 -16.24 19.26
CA TYR A 535 -2.53 -15.87 18.86
C TYR A 535 -2.63 -15.21 17.47
N TYR A 536 -1.87 -14.13 17.25
CA TYR A 536 -2.00 -13.39 16.00
C TYR A 536 -1.53 -14.24 14.82
N ASN A 537 -0.51 -15.07 15.04
CA ASN A 537 -0.04 -16.02 14.06
C ASN A 537 -1.07 -17.13 13.77
N GLU A 538 -1.83 -17.60 14.76
CA GLU A 538 -2.94 -18.52 14.53
C GLU A 538 -4.08 -17.87 13.73
N TRP A 539 -4.45 -16.63 14.04
CA TRP A 539 -5.47 -15.92 13.26
C TRP A 539 -5.00 -15.68 11.81
N CYS A 540 -3.75 -15.26 11.61
CA CYS A 540 -3.15 -15.19 10.28
C CYS A 540 -3.16 -16.55 9.57
N ALA A 541 -3.00 -17.66 10.29
CA ALA A 541 -3.11 -19.01 9.73
C ALA A 541 -4.55 -19.35 9.28
N VAL A 542 -5.57 -18.82 9.95
CA VAL A 542 -6.96 -18.94 9.46
C VAL A 542 -7.12 -18.20 8.14
N LEU A 543 -6.58 -16.98 8.03
CA LEU A 543 -6.64 -16.19 6.79
C LEU A 543 -5.88 -16.86 5.63
N ILE A 544 -4.67 -17.40 5.88
CA ILE A 544 -3.84 -18.01 4.83
C ILE A 544 -4.45 -19.32 4.29
N ASN A 545 -5.18 -20.06 5.11
CA ASN A 545 -5.89 -21.27 4.66
C ASN A 545 -6.97 -20.97 3.60
N HIS A 546 -7.36 -19.71 3.45
CA HIS A 546 -8.32 -19.21 2.46
C HIS A 546 -7.68 -18.24 1.45
N TYR A 547 -6.37 -18.33 1.24
CA TYR A 547 -5.64 -17.37 0.39
C TYR A 547 -6.23 -17.27 -1.02
N ASP A 548 -6.62 -18.39 -1.64
CA ASP A 548 -7.16 -18.39 -3.00
C ASP A 548 -8.48 -17.63 -3.09
N GLU A 549 -9.35 -17.79 -2.09
CA GLU A 549 -10.60 -17.04 -1.98
C GLU A 549 -10.33 -15.54 -1.82
N TYR A 550 -9.37 -15.14 -0.99
CA TYR A 550 -8.95 -13.75 -0.86
C TYR A 550 -8.34 -13.22 -2.16
N ALA A 551 -7.49 -13.97 -2.83
CA ALA A 551 -6.81 -13.53 -4.06
C ALA A 551 -7.77 -13.35 -5.24
N ARG A 552 -8.92 -14.05 -5.27
CA ARG A 552 -9.96 -13.86 -6.31
C ARG A 552 -10.63 -12.50 -6.22
N ILE A 553 -10.83 -11.98 -5.02
CA ILE A 553 -11.48 -10.68 -4.80
C ILE A 553 -10.49 -9.55 -4.52
N THR A 554 -9.24 -9.89 -4.18
CA THR A 554 -8.12 -8.97 -3.93
C THR A 554 -6.99 -9.27 -4.92
N PRO A 555 -6.99 -8.63 -6.10
CA PRO A 555 -6.01 -8.89 -7.16
C PRO A 555 -4.54 -8.78 -6.72
N ALA A 556 -4.25 -7.92 -5.74
CA ALA A 556 -2.90 -7.72 -5.22
C ALA A 556 -2.27 -9.00 -4.66
N PHE A 557 -3.06 -9.88 -4.03
CA PHE A 557 -2.57 -11.15 -3.50
C PHE A 557 -2.21 -12.15 -4.60
N HIS A 558 -2.92 -12.14 -5.73
CA HIS A 558 -2.49 -12.91 -6.90
C HIS A 558 -1.19 -12.33 -7.50
N LYS A 559 -1.10 -11.00 -7.66
CA LYS A 559 0.11 -10.35 -8.20
C LYS A 559 1.36 -10.63 -7.37
N VAL A 560 1.29 -10.56 -6.03
CA VAL A 560 2.46 -10.82 -5.16
C VAL A 560 2.88 -12.29 -5.16
N ARG A 561 1.92 -13.21 -5.31
CA ARG A 561 2.18 -14.64 -5.51
C ARG A 561 2.97 -14.88 -6.80
N GLU A 562 2.59 -14.19 -7.87
CA GLU A 562 3.30 -14.26 -9.16
C GLU A 562 4.67 -13.56 -9.13
N ALA A 563 4.80 -12.45 -8.39
CA ALA A 563 6.09 -11.81 -8.14
C ALA A 563 7.07 -12.75 -7.41
N ALA A 564 6.59 -13.63 -6.53
CA ALA A 564 7.43 -14.64 -5.86
C ALA A 564 8.13 -15.58 -6.84
N LYS A 565 7.47 -15.98 -7.94
CA LYS A 565 8.09 -16.79 -9.02
C LYS A 565 9.25 -16.04 -9.68
N ILE A 566 9.05 -14.77 -9.98
CA ILE A 566 10.07 -13.93 -10.65
C ILE A 566 11.25 -13.63 -9.73
N ILE A 567 11.01 -13.35 -8.46
CA ILE A 567 12.09 -13.15 -7.48
C ILE A 567 12.88 -14.44 -7.28
N ALA A 568 12.20 -15.61 -7.22
CA ALA A 568 12.86 -16.90 -7.17
C ALA A 568 13.73 -17.17 -8.41
N LEU A 569 13.20 -16.85 -9.59
CA LEU A 569 13.94 -16.94 -10.86
C LEU A 569 15.17 -16.04 -10.88
N ALA A 570 15.04 -14.77 -10.50
CA ALA A 570 16.15 -13.82 -10.47
C ALA A 570 17.28 -14.32 -9.55
N ASN A 571 16.94 -14.76 -8.33
CA ASN A 571 17.91 -15.35 -7.41
C ASN A 571 18.58 -16.60 -8.01
N TRP A 572 17.81 -17.48 -8.65
CA TRP A 572 18.33 -18.68 -9.30
C TRP A 572 19.31 -18.36 -10.43
N LEU A 573 18.95 -17.42 -11.32
CA LEU A 573 19.79 -16.98 -12.45
C LEU A 573 21.11 -16.38 -11.95
N ILE A 574 21.06 -15.51 -10.94
CA ILE A 574 22.24 -14.89 -10.32
C ILE A 574 23.13 -15.96 -9.68
N THR A 575 22.54 -16.88 -8.90
CA THR A 575 23.28 -17.93 -8.19
C THR A 575 23.98 -18.88 -9.16
N ASN A 576 23.32 -19.23 -10.27
CA ASN A 576 23.84 -20.17 -11.27
C ASN A 576 24.59 -19.47 -12.42
N LYS A 577 24.75 -18.15 -12.36
CA LYS A 577 25.44 -17.34 -13.38
C LYS A 577 24.89 -17.55 -14.80
N VAL A 578 23.57 -17.72 -14.92
CA VAL A 578 22.90 -17.88 -16.21
C VAL A 578 22.70 -16.48 -16.81
N PRO A 579 23.25 -16.18 -18.00
CA PRO A 579 23.14 -14.86 -18.60
C PRO A 579 21.70 -14.59 -19.05
N VAL A 580 21.24 -13.35 -18.86
CA VAL A 580 19.94 -12.88 -19.37
C VAL A 580 20.11 -11.47 -19.93
N ASP A 581 19.67 -11.25 -21.17
CA ASP A 581 19.63 -9.95 -21.82
C ASP A 581 18.25 -9.31 -21.65
N LEU A 582 18.21 -8.23 -20.86
CA LEU A 582 17.04 -7.39 -20.63
C LEU A 582 17.29 -5.93 -21.09
N SER A 583 18.34 -5.71 -21.88
CA SER A 583 18.78 -4.36 -22.29
C SER A 583 17.73 -3.64 -23.15
N GLY A 584 17.09 -4.36 -24.08
CA GLY A 584 16.02 -3.83 -24.94
C GLY A 584 14.66 -3.64 -24.26
N LEU A 585 14.49 -4.07 -23.01
CA LEU A 585 13.21 -3.94 -22.30
C LEU A 585 13.04 -2.53 -21.73
N ARG A 586 12.02 -1.81 -22.21
CA ARG A 586 11.56 -0.55 -21.62
C ARG A 586 10.73 -0.86 -20.38
N GLN A 587 11.13 -0.34 -19.22
CA GLN A 587 10.36 -0.46 -17.99
C GLN A 587 9.32 0.64 -17.85
N GLU A 588 8.15 0.28 -17.36
CA GLU A 588 7.08 1.21 -17.04
C GLU A 588 7.27 1.75 -15.62
N LYS A 589 7.39 3.07 -15.49
CA LYS A 589 7.51 3.70 -14.17
C LYS A 589 6.14 3.87 -13.53
N TRP A 590 6.07 3.54 -12.25
CA TRP A 590 4.94 3.84 -11.38
C TRP A 590 5.19 5.16 -10.65
N ASP A 591 4.20 6.04 -10.69
CA ASP A 591 4.17 7.29 -9.91
C ASP A 591 3.73 6.97 -8.47
N ALA A 592 4.70 6.58 -7.65
CA ALA A 592 4.46 6.14 -6.29
C ALA A 592 3.97 7.32 -5.41
N PRO A 593 2.88 7.16 -4.63
CA PRO A 593 2.47 8.19 -3.69
C PRO A 593 3.58 8.45 -2.68
N GLN A 594 3.69 9.71 -2.23
CA GLN A 594 4.66 10.06 -1.20
C GLN A 594 4.29 9.48 0.16
N ARG A 595 2.99 9.50 0.44
CA ARG A 595 2.38 9.17 1.72
C ARG A 595 0.97 8.66 1.47
N VAL A 596 0.46 7.80 2.35
CA VAL A 596 -0.91 7.26 2.26
C VAL A 596 -1.56 7.22 3.65
N PRO A 597 -2.90 7.18 3.74
CA PRO A 597 -3.57 7.15 5.04
C PRO A 597 -3.07 6.00 5.92
N GLY A 598 -2.82 6.29 7.20
CA GLY A 598 -2.41 5.28 8.17
C GLY A 598 -3.51 4.27 8.52
N PHE A 599 -3.07 3.10 8.97
CA PHE A 599 -3.95 2.01 9.36
C PHE A 599 -4.09 1.95 10.87
N TRP A 600 -5.31 2.18 11.32
CA TRP A 600 -5.66 2.16 12.72
C TRP A 600 -6.92 1.32 12.89
N LYS A 601 -7.00 0.59 14.00
CA LYS A 601 -8.26 -0.02 14.39
C LYS A 601 -8.60 0.30 15.84
N SER A 602 -9.88 0.33 16.08
CA SER A 602 -10.49 0.11 17.38
C SER A 602 -11.63 -0.88 17.21
N SER A 603 -11.90 -1.66 18.25
CA SER A 603 -13.07 -2.52 18.26
C SER A 603 -13.72 -2.47 19.63
N PHE A 604 -15.03 -2.65 19.64
CA PHE A 604 -15.79 -2.84 20.86
C PHE A 604 -16.03 -4.33 21.00
N ILE A 605 -15.66 -4.87 22.15
CA ILE A 605 -15.79 -6.28 22.44
C ILE A 605 -16.78 -6.44 23.59
N TYR A 606 -17.77 -7.29 23.35
CA TYR A 606 -18.82 -7.67 24.28
C TYR A 606 -18.80 -9.18 24.44
N ALA A 607 -18.37 -9.66 25.60
CA ALA A 607 -18.19 -11.07 25.86
C ALA A 607 -18.66 -11.46 27.26
N GLN A 608 -18.98 -12.74 27.42
CA GLN A 608 -19.38 -13.32 28.68
C GLN A 608 -18.14 -13.71 29.50
N ALA A 609 -18.09 -13.26 30.74
CA ALA A 609 -17.11 -13.66 31.74
C ALA A 609 -17.41 -15.08 32.29
N GLU A 610 -16.45 -15.64 33.01
CA GLU A 610 -16.52 -17.00 33.58
C GLU A 610 -17.64 -17.15 34.63
N ASP A 611 -17.95 -16.06 35.33
CA ASP A 611 -19.03 -15.97 36.30
C ASP A 611 -20.43 -15.79 35.66
N GLY A 612 -20.50 -15.80 34.32
CA GLY A 612 -21.72 -15.64 33.55
C GLY A 612 -22.15 -14.18 33.32
N THR A 613 -21.43 -13.20 33.88
CA THR A 613 -21.66 -11.77 33.63
C THR A 613 -21.20 -11.38 32.22
N TYR A 614 -21.65 -10.24 31.71
CA TYR A 614 -21.22 -9.71 30.42
C TYR A 614 -20.50 -8.39 30.60
N ALA A 615 -19.35 -8.23 29.94
CA ALA A 615 -18.58 -7.00 29.96
C ALA A 615 -18.40 -6.45 28.54
N SER A 616 -18.46 -5.13 28.42
CA SER A 616 -18.08 -4.41 27.21
C SER A 616 -16.79 -3.65 27.45
N PHE A 617 -15.81 -3.81 26.58
CA PHE A 617 -14.56 -3.07 26.61
C PHE A 617 -14.16 -2.64 25.20
N ILE A 618 -13.30 -1.62 25.13
CA ILE A 618 -12.71 -1.17 23.88
C ILE A 618 -11.35 -1.86 23.81
N SER A 619 -11.10 -2.62 22.74
CA SER A 619 -9.72 -3.05 22.47
C SER A 619 -8.97 -1.83 21.93
N ASP A 620 -8.07 -1.29 22.73
CA ASP A 620 -7.32 -0.07 22.41
C ASP A 620 -6.32 -0.29 21.24
N LYS A 621 -5.85 0.84 20.73
CA LYS A 621 -5.28 1.09 19.40
C LYS A 621 -4.18 0.09 19.04
N ALA A 622 -4.38 -0.63 17.95
CA ALA A 622 -3.28 -1.26 17.25
C ALA A 622 -2.98 -0.45 16.00
N SER A 623 -1.77 0.07 15.95
CA SER A 623 -1.19 0.65 14.75
C SER A 623 -0.49 -0.48 13.97
N PHE A 624 -0.59 -0.46 12.63
CA PHE A 624 -0.12 -1.54 11.78
C PHE A 624 1.04 -1.14 10.88
N SER A 625 2.19 -1.76 11.11
CA SER A 625 3.36 -1.70 10.24
C SER A 625 3.68 -3.08 9.65
N GLY A 626 4.86 -3.25 9.06
CA GLY A 626 5.21 -4.44 8.28
C GLY A 626 4.96 -4.24 6.79
N GLY A 627 4.90 -5.33 6.03
CA GLY A 627 5.25 -5.25 4.62
C GLY A 627 5.11 -6.51 3.77
N VAL A 628 5.86 -6.54 2.68
CA VAL A 628 6.14 -7.76 1.92
C VAL A 628 7.65 -8.04 1.98
N VAL A 629 8.01 -9.28 2.31
CA VAL A 629 9.39 -9.64 2.65
C VAL A 629 9.90 -10.81 1.80
N PHE A 630 10.99 -10.57 1.05
CA PHE A 630 11.73 -11.60 0.31
C PHE A 630 13.22 -11.65 0.72
N THR A 631 13.56 -11.18 1.93
CA THR A 631 14.96 -11.06 2.39
C THR A 631 15.59 -12.37 2.85
N LYS A 632 14.77 -13.37 3.19
CA LYS A 632 15.25 -14.71 3.59
C LYS A 632 16.00 -15.37 2.43
N PRO A 633 17.06 -16.17 2.70
CA PRO A 633 17.76 -16.92 1.67
C PRO A 633 16.79 -17.71 0.78
N MET A 634 17.02 -17.70 -0.53
CA MET A 634 16.17 -18.39 -1.52
C MET A 634 15.97 -19.87 -1.17
N SER A 635 16.99 -20.55 -0.62
CA SER A 635 16.93 -21.94 -0.17
C SER A 635 15.84 -22.22 0.87
N ASN A 636 15.38 -21.20 1.60
CA ASN A 636 14.40 -21.36 2.67
C ASN A 636 12.97 -21.50 2.14
N TRP A 637 12.70 -21.03 0.92
CA TRP A 637 11.35 -20.95 0.37
C TRP A 637 11.28 -21.34 -1.10
N THR A 638 12.39 -21.62 -1.77
CA THR A 638 12.39 -22.12 -3.15
C THR A 638 12.91 -23.55 -3.20
N LYS A 639 12.14 -24.44 -3.83
CA LYS A 639 12.54 -25.83 -4.10
C LYS A 639 12.82 -25.99 -5.58
N VAL A 640 14.10 -26.07 -5.94
CA VAL A 640 14.55 -26.29 -7.33
C VAL A 640 14.79 -27.78 -7.57
N THR A 641 14.13 -28.36 -8.55
CA THR A 641 14.25 -29.79 -8.91
C THR A 641 14.72 -29.93 -10.38
N PRO A 642 15.80 -30.67 -10.67
CA PRO A 642 16.16 -31.00 -12.05
C PRO A 642 15.06 -31.84 -12.71
N ALA A 643 14.62 -31.46 -13.91
CA ALA A 643 13.52 -32.14 -14.59
C ALA A 643 13.79 -32.23 -16.11
N PRO A 644 14.29 -33.37 -16.60
CA PRO A 644 14.59 -33.54 -18.03
C PRO A 644 13.33 -33.52 -18.92
N GLN A 645 12.16 -33.86 -18.38
CA GLN A 645 10.89 -33.88 -19.12
C GLN A 645 10.32 -32.48 -19.40
N THR A 646 10.78 -31.44 -18.70
CA THR A 646 10.22 -30.09 -18.83
C THR A 646 10.45 -29.51 -20.22
N GLU A 647 11.61 -29.77 -20.82
CA GLU A 647 11.90 -29.37 -22.21
C GLU A 647 11.02 -30.14 -23.20
N THR A 648 10.81 -31.44 -22.98
CA THR A 648 9.93 -32.28 -23.80
C THR A 648 8.49 -31.78 -23.79
N ALA A 649 8.01 -31.27 -22.66
CA ALA A 649 6.67 -30.68 -22.56
C ALA A 649 6.54 -29.40 -23.41
N VAL A 650 7.49 -28.47 -23.30
CA VAL A 650 7.49 -27.22 -24.11
C VAL A 650 7.63 -27.52 -25.60
N LEU A 651 8.52 -28.45 -25.96
CA LEU A 651 8.68 -28.94 -27.32
C LEU A 651 7.34 -29.46 -27.89
N SER A 652 6.61 -30.24 -27.10
CA SER A 652 5.29 -30.78 -27.48
C SER A 652 4.25 -29.67 -27.64
N GLN A 653 4.21 -28.70 -26.72
CA GLN A 653 3.32 -27.53 -26.81
C GLN A 653 3.55 -26.72 -28.08
N LEU A 654 4.82 -26.38 -28.37
CA LEU A 654 5.18 -25.60 -29.56
C LEU A 654 4.86 -26.35 -30.85
N THR A 655 5.17 -27.64 -30.90
CA THR A 655 4.92 -28.48 -32.08
C THR A 655 3.42 -28.62 -32.36
N LEU A 656 2.62 -28.89 -31.33
CA LEU A 656 1.16 -28.98 -31.43
C LEU A 656 0.56 -27.63 -31.85
N SER A 657 0.99 -26.54 -31.21
CA SER A 657 0.52 -25.18 -31.50
C SER A 657 0.78 -24.80 -32.95
N ALA A 658 1.99 -25.05 -33.47
CA ALA A 658 2.34 -24.75 -34.85
C ALA A 658 1.53 -25.57 -35.87
N GLY A 659 1.30 -26.86 -35.61
CA GLY A 659 0.50 -27.70 -36.49
C GLY A 659 -0.98 -27.28 -36.52
N LEU A 660 -1.54 -26.87 -35.38
CA LEU A 660 -2.89 -26.30 -35.32
C LEU A 660 -2.96 -24.92 -36.01
N GLY A 661 -1.94 -24.09 -35.85
CA GLY A 661 -1.84 -22.78 -36.52
C GLY A 661 -1.77 -22.91 -38.04
N GLN A 662 -0.97 -23.86 -38.54
CA GLN A 662 -0.93 -24.19 -39.97
C GLN A 662 -2.30 -24.63 -40.48
N LYS A 663 -2.99 -25.50 -39.74
CA LYS A 663 -4.36 -25.91 -40.07
C LYS A 663 -5.35 -24.74 -40.08
N ALA A 664 -5.22 -23.79 -39.16
CA ALA A 664 -6.03 -22.59 -39.14
C ALA A 664 -5.84 -21.75 -40.42
N VAL A 665 -4.59 -21.56 -40.88
CA VAL A 665 -4.30 -20.85 -42.14
C VAL A 665 -4.90 -21.57 -43.34
N LEU A 666 -4.73 -22.90 -43.43
CA LEU A 666 -5.29 -23.70 -44.54
C LEU A 666 -6.83 -23.65 -44.58
N ALA A 667 -7.48 -23.72 -43.41
CA ALA A 667 -8.93 -23.58 -43.31
C ALA A 667 -9.40 -22.18 -43.76
N ALA A 668 -8.65 -21.12 -43.40
CA ALA A 668 -8.94 -19.76 -43.83
C ALA A 668 -8.80 -19.59 -45.36
N GLN A 669 -7.75 -20.17 -45.96
CA GLN A 669 -7.54 -20.19 -47.41
C GLN A 669 -8.65 -20.94 -48.16
N ALA A 670 -9.20 -21.99 -47.54
CA ALA A 670 -10.34 -22.74 -48.08
C ALA A 670 -11.69 -22.00 -47.90
N GLY A 671 -11.72 -20.85 -47.23
CA GLY A 671 -12.93 -20.07 -46.95
C GLY A 671 -13.72 -20.52 -45.71
N ASN A 672 -13.23 -21.50 -44.95
CA ASN A 672 -13.87 -22.01 -43.73
C ASN A 672 -13.47 -21.16 -42.52
N LEU A 673 -13.96 -19.92 -42.45
CA LEU A 673 -13.49 -18.91 -41.49
C LEU A 673 -13.78 -19.25 -40.02
N GLU A 674 -14.91 -19.90 -39.70
CA GLU A 674 -15.22 -20.30 -38.32
C GLU A 674 -14.33 -21.45 -37.83
N ASP A 675 -14.10 -22.45 -38.69
CA ASP A 675 -13.16 -23.54 -38.38
C ASP A 675 -11.74 -22.99 -38.21
N ALA A 676 -11.33 -22.06 -39.08
CA ALA A 676 -10.05 -21.38 -38.98
C ALA A 676 -9.90 -20.62 -37.66
N ARG A 677 -10.95 -19.89 -37.24
CA ARG A 677 -11.00 -19.17 -35.96
C ARG A 677 -10.84 -20.14 -34.79
N TYR A 678 -11.63 -21.22 -34.78
CA TYR A 678 -11.58 -22.24 -33.73
C TYR A 678 -10.21 -22.93 -33.64
N LEU A 679 -9.61 -23.28 -34.78
CA LEU A 679 -8.26 -23.88 -34.84
C LEU A 679 -7.17 -22.91 -34.36
N ALA A 680 -7.29 -21.61 -34.65
CA ALA A 680 -6.38 -20.59 -34.14
C ALA A 680 -6.50 -20.45 -32.61
N GLU A 681 -7.70 -20.56 -32.05
CA GLU A 681 -7.91 -20.58 -30.59
C GLU A 681 -7.32 -21.83 -29.95
N LEU A 682 -7.51 -23.01 -30.55
CA LEU A 682 -6.87 -24.26 -30.09
C LEU A 682 -5.34 -24.18 -30.18
N SER A 683 -4.80 -23.54 -31.22
CA SER A 683 -3.36 -23.28 -31.35
C SER A 683 -2.82 -22.43 -30.19
N ALA A 684 -3.57 -21.39 -29.79
CA ALA A 684 -3.23 -20.58 -28.61
C ALA A 684 -3.37 -21.36 -27.29
N GLN A 685 -4.39 -22.23 -27.16
CA GLN A 685 -4.55 -23.11 -26.00
C GLN A 685 -3.42 -24.14 -25.89
N ALA A 686 -2.96 -24.71 -27.01
CA ALA A 686 -1.80 -25.59 -27.04
C ALA A 686 -0.52 -24.86 -26.59
N MET A 687 -0.36 -23.61 -27.03
CA MET A 687 0.78 -22.78 -26.65
C MET A 687 0.85 -22.46 -25.15
N SER A 688 -0.29 -22.35 -24.50
CA SER A 688 -0.40 -22.14 -23.04
C SER A 688 -0.44 -23.45 -22.24
N GLY A 689 -0.27 -24.61 -22.90
CA GLY A 689 -0.33 -25.93 -22.25
C GLY A 689 -1.72 -26.38 -21.81
N ARG A 690 -2.78 -25.65 -22.17
CA ARG A 690 -4.19 -25.98 -21.87
C ARG A 690 -4.77 -27.05 -22.80
N LEU A 691 -4.11 -27.32 -23.92
CA LEU A 691 -4.46 -28.38 -24.86
C LEU A 691 -3.26 -29.29 -25.07
N ALA A 692 -3.43 -30.59 -24.84
CA ALA A 692 -2.40 -31.59 -25.11
C ALA A 692 -2.73 -32.42 -26.36
N GLN A 693 -1.71 -33.10 -26.92
CA GLN A 693 -1.87 -33.95 -28.12
C GLN A 693 -2.96 -35.03 -27.92
N GLY A 694 -3.07 -35.60 -26.71
CA GLY A 694 -4.07 -36.61 -26.39
C GLY A 694 -5.52 -36.10 -26.41
N ASP A 695 -5.73 -34.79 -26.27
CA ASP A 695 -7.07 -34.20 -26.29
C ASP A 695 -7.62 -34.05 -27.71
N LEU A 696 -6.75 -34.01 -28.72
CA LEU A 696 -7.15 -33.90 -30.13
C LEU A 696 -8.06 -35.05 -30.59
N ALA A 697 -7.86 -36.26 -30.06
CA ALA A 697 -8.69 -37.42 -30.38
C ALA A 697 -10.15 -37.20 -29.96
N LYS A 698 -10.37 -36.54 -28.80
CA LYS A 698 -11.72 -36.19 -28.31
C LYS A 698 -12.36 -35.11 -29.19
N LEU A 699 -11.56 -34.20 -29.72
CA LEU A 699 -11.98 -33.12 -30.61
C LEU A 699 -12.13 -33.55 -32.07
N LYS A 700 -11.74 -34.79 -32.41
CA LYS A 700 -11.71 -35.33 -33.79
C LYS A 700 -10.87 -34.48 -34.75
N ILE A 701 -9.81 -33.87 -34.24
CA ILE A 701 -8.88 -33.04 -35.03
C ILE A 701 -7.59 -33.82 -35.25
N SER A 702 -7.24 -34.08 -36.52
CA SER A 702 -5.90 -34.59 -36.87
C SER A 702 -4.96 -33.43 -37.15
N VAL A 703 -3.73 -33.45 -36.67
CA VAL A 703 -2.68 -32.47 -37.00
C VAL A 703 -1.58 -33.21 -37.77
N PRO A 704 -1.04 -32.65 -38.87
CA PRO A 704 0.05 -33.29 -39.61
C PRO A 704 1.26 -33.57 -38.70
N GLU A 705 1.95 -34.68 -38.95
CA GLU A 705 3.20 -34.99 -38.24
C GLU A 705 4.26 -33.95 -38.64
N ALA A 706 4.69 -33.13 -37.68
CA ALA A 706 5.66 -32.07 -37.89
C ALA A 706 7.00 -32.43 -37.24
N LYS A 707 8.11 -31.94 -37.79
CA LYS A 707 9.39 -32.00 -37.08
C LYS A 707 9.24 -31.26 -35.75
N PRO A 708 9.84 -31.78 -34.65
CA PRO A 708 9.77 -31.12 -33.37
C PRO A 708 10.32 -29.69 -33.44
N ILE A 709 9.55 -28.72 -32.94
CA ILE A 709 9.99 -27.32 -32.88
C ILE A 709 10.95 -27.17 -31.68
N PRO A 710 12.24 -26.81 -31.90
CA PRO A 710 13.20 -26.67 -30.82
C PRO A 710 12.77 -25.60 -29.81
N VAL A 711 13.02 -25.88 -28.55
CA VAL A 711 12.74 -24.94 -27.46
C VAL A 711 13.75 -23.78 -27.52
N SER A 712 13.25 -22.61 -27.92
CA SER A 712 14.03 -21.37 -27.93
C SER A 712 13.12 -20.15 -27.73
N PRO A 713 13.63 -19.03 -27.17
CA PRO A 713 12.86 -17.79 -27.05
C PRO A 713 12.34 -17.28 -28.40
N ALA A 714 13.13 -17.44 -29.47
CA ALA A 714 12.73 -17.04 -30.82
C ALA A 714 11.54 -17.88 -31.34
N ASN A 715 11.54 -19.19 -31.12
CA ASN A 715 10.40 -20.03 -31.50
C ASN A 715 9.13 -19.70 -30.72
N VAL A 716 9.25 -19.42 -29.41
CA VAL A 716 8.10 -18.97 -28.61
C VAL A 716 7.53 -17.67 -29.17
N GLN A 717 8.36 -16.65 -29.41
CA GLN A 717 7.86 -15.38 -29.92
C GLN A 717 7.27 -15.53 -31.33
N LEU A 718 7.92 -16.30 -32.21
CA LEU A 718 7.47 -16.52 -33.58
C LEU A 718 6.09 -17.15 -33.61
N GLN A 719 5.87 -18.21 -32.83
CA GLN A 719 4.56 -18.88 -32.79
C GLN A 719 3.46 -17.95 -32.28
N LYS A 720 3.71 -17.14 -31.22
CA LYS A 720 2.73 -16.15 -30.74
C LYS A 720 2.34 -15.17 -31.86
N GLU A 721 3.32 -14.62 -32.56
CA GLU A 721 3.08 -13.66 -33.63
C GLU A 721 2.35 -14.28 -34.83
N MET A 722 2.69 -15.51 -35.21
CA MET A 722 2.03 -16.21 -36.32
C MET A 722 0.56 -16.51 -36.00
N ILE A 723 0.24 -16.94 -34.78
CA ILE A 723 -1.15 -17.17 -34.33
C ILE A 723 -1.94 -15.86 -34.38
N LYS A 724 -1.38 -14.78 -33.80
CA LYS A 724 -2.02 -13.46 -33.77
C LYS A 724 -2.27 -12.93 -35.18
N LYS A 725 -1.27 -12.98 -36.07
CA LYS A 725 -1.42 -12.55 -37.46
C LYS A 725 -2.43 -13.39 -38.24
N THR A 726 -2.44 -14.71 -38.04
CA THR A 726 -3.42 -15.61 -38.67
C THR A 726 -4.84 -15.20 -38.28
N TYR A 727 -5.09 -15.02 -36.97
CA TYR A 727 -6.38 -14.60 -36.47
C TYR A 727 -6.81 -13.21 -36.95
N GLN A 728 -5.87 -12.26 -37.00
CA GLN A 728 -6.12 -10.94 -37.58
C GLN A 728 -6.59 -11.03 -39.03
N GLN A 729 -5.95 -11.86 -39.87
CA GLN A 729 -6.38 -12.03 -41.26
C GLN A 729 -7.74 -12.72 -41.40
N ILE A 730 -8.03 -13.72 -40.55
CA ILE A 730 -9.37 -14.36 -40.49
C ILE A 730 -10.44 -13.31 -40.16
N THR A 731 -10.16 -12.43 -39.21
CA THR A 731 -11.07 -11.36 -38.80
C THR A 731 -11.30 -10.36 -39.93
N VAL A 732 -10.23 -9.95 -40.64
CA VAL A 732 -10.33 -9.06 -41.81
C VAL A 732 -11.18 -9.69 -42.92
N LEU A 733 -10.98 -10.97 -43.23
CA LEU A 733 -11.79 -11.69 -44.24
C LEU A 733 -13.26 -11.75 -43.87
N LYS A 734 -13.58 -11.91 -42.57
CA LYS A 734 -14.96 -11.94 -42.09
C LYS A 734 -15.64 -10.57 -42.14
N GLN A 735 -14.90 -9.49 -41.88
CA GLN A 735 -15.48 -8.16 -41.69
C GLN A 735 -15.43 -7.27 -42.94
N ASN A 736 -14.44 -7.43 -43.82
CA ASN A 736 -14.22 -6.50 -44.94
C ASN A 736 -13.92 -7.22 -46.27
N PRO A 737 -14.94 -7.46 -47.10
CA PRO A 737 -14.78 -8.09 -48.42
C PRO A 737 -13.84 -7.32 -49.35
N ALA A 738 -13.73 -6.00 -49.22
CA ALA A 738 -12.87 -5.17 -50.07
C ALA A 738 -11.36 -5.37 -49.78
N SER A 739 -11.00 -5.89 -48.61
CA SER A 739 -9.62 -6.23 -48.23
C SER A 739 -9.27 -7.70 -48.45
N ALA A 740 -10.19 -8.49 -49.03
CA ALA A 740 -10.05 -9.94 -49.15
C ALA A 740 -8.81 -10.36 -49.95
N GLN A 741 -8.47 -9.64 -51.02
CA GLN A 741 -7.28 -9.93 -51.83
C GLN A 741 -6.00 -9.79 -51.01
N THR A 742 -5.86 -8.69 -50.26
CA THR A 742 -4.69 -8.42 -49.40
C THR A 742 -4.58 -9.42 -48.26
N ALA A 743 -5.70 -9.74 -47.60
CA ALA A 743 -5.74 -10.74 -46.54
C ALA A 743 -5.39 -12.15 -47.03
N THR A 744 -5.83 -12.51 -48.25
CA THR A 744 -5.48 -13.78 -48.89
C THR A 744 -3.99 -13.87 -49.21
N VAL A 745 -3.38 -12.78 -49.72
CA VAL A 745 -1.93 -12.73 -49.94
C VAL A 745 -1.16 -12.89 -48.61
N ALA A 746 -1.61 -12.23 -47.54
CA ALA A 746 -1.00 -12.35 -46.22
C ALA A 746 -1.13 -13.78 -45.66
N LEU A 747 -2.27 -14.45 -45.86
CA LEU A 747 -2.45 -15.86 -45.47
C LEU A 747 -1.55 -16.80 -46.26
N ASN A 748 -1.34 -16.57 -47.56
CA ASN A 748 -0.39 -17.35 -48.37
C ASN A 748 1.05 -17.19 -47.85
N GLN A 749 1.44 -15.96 -47.48
CA GLN A 749 2.74 -15.71 -46.87
C GLN A 749 2.88 -16.42 -45.51
N LEU A 750 1.84 -16.39 -44.67
CA LEU A 750 1.81 -17.10 -43.39
C LEU A 750 1.86 -18.62 -43.59
N SER A 751 1.15 -19.18 -44.57
CA SER A 751 1.19 -20.61 -44.92
C SER A 751 2.62 -21.03 -45.27
N ASN A 752 3.27 -20.29 -46.17
CA ASN A 752 4.65 -20.54 -46.56
C ASN A 752 5.61 -20.45 -45.35
N LEU A 753 5.35 -19.52 -44.43
CA LEU A 753 6.16 -19.38 -43.22
C LEU A 753 5.94 -20.57 -42.26
N TYR A 754 4.71 -21.06 -42.09
CA TYR A 754 4.44 -22.29 -41.34
C TYR A 754 5.16 -23.49 -41.95
N ASP A 755 5.17 -23.62 -43.28
CA ASP A 755 5.93 -24.67 -43.97
C ASP A 755 7.45 -24.54 -43.74
N GLN A 756 8.00 -23.32 -43.84
CA GLN A 756 9.41 -23.05 -43.57
C GLN A 756 9.80 -23.37 -42.12
N VAL A 757 8.97 -22.99 -41.15
CA VAL A 757 9.17 -23.31 -39.74
C VAL A 757 9.08 -24.81 -39.51
N ARG A 758 8.12 -25.51 -40.12
CA ARG A 758 8.02 -26.98 -40.05
C ARG A 758 9.29 -27.65 -40.58
N ASP A 759 9.85 -27.15 -41.68
CA ASP A 759 10.96 -27.81 -42.37
C ASP A 759 12.34 -27.46 -41.75
N LYS A 760 12.51 -26.20 -41.31
CA LYS A 760 13.73 -25.60 -40.75
C LYS A 760 13.47 -24.80 -39.47
N PRO A 761 13.02 -25.43 -38.37
CA PRO A 761 12.60 -24.73 -37.16
C PRO A 761 13.74 -24.05 -36.36
N ALA A 762 15.00 -24.25 -36.76
CA ALA A 762 16.17 -23.59 -36.16
C ALA A 762 16.38 -22.14 -36.63
N ALA A 763 15.77 -21.74 -37.76
CA ALA A 763 15.92 -20.39 -38.35
C ALA A 763 14.88 -19.37 -37.82
N ALA A 764 14.32 -19.61 -36.63
CA ALA A 764 13.23 -18.85 -36.05
C ALA A 764 13.50 -17.34 -35.92
N SER A 765 14.74 -16.96 -35.61
CA SER A 765 15.14 -15.54 -35.53
C SER A 765 15.01 -14.83 -36.87
N ASP A 766 15.40 -15.48 -37.97
CA ASP A 766 15.31 -14.92 -39.32
C ASP A 766 13.85 -14.77 -39.75
N TYR A 767 13.02 -15.77 -39.40
CA TYR A 767 11.58 -15.75 -39.64
C TYR A 767 10.85 -14.67 -38.85
N LEU A 768 11.28 -14.40 -37.61
CA LEU A 768 10.75 -13.27 -36.83
C LEU A 768 11.08 -11.93 -37.51
N ILE A 769 12.33 -11.75 -37.95
CA ILE A 769 12.74 -10.55 -38.67
C ILE A 769 11.94 -10.41 -39.97
N GLN A 770 11.74 -11.51 -40.71
CA GLN A 770 10.89 -11.53 -41.90
C GLN A 770 9.46 -11.09 -41.58
N LEU A 771 8.86 -11.61 -40.50
CA LEU A 771 7.50 -11.28 -40.10
C LEU A 771 7.34 -9.83 -39.66
N GLN A 772 8.40 -9.24 -39.08
CA GLN A 772 8.42 -7.85 -38.60
C GLN A 772 8.73 -6.84 -39.72
N THR A 773 9.61 -7.18 -40.66
CA THR A 773 10.09 -6.27 -41.71
C THR A 773 9.37 -6.43 -43.06
N GLY A 774 8.64 -7.54 -43.25
CA GLY A 774 7.98 -7.86 -44.51
C GLY A 774 8.94 -8.23 -45.65
N LYS A 775 10.24 -8.46 -45.37
CA LYS A 775 11.28 -8.81 -46.36
C LYS A 775 12.21 -9.92 -45.82
N LEU A 776 12.66 -10.83 -46.69
CA LEU A 776 13.66 -11.88 -46.40
C LEU A 776 15.10 -11.34 -46.58
N PRO A 777 16.08 -11.78 -45.76
CA PRO A 777 17.43 -12.07 -46.23
C PRO A 777 17.44 -13.41 -47.00
N PRO A 778 18.23 -13.59 -48.06
CA PRO A 778 18.21 -14.81 -48.87
C PRO A 778 18.76 -16.03 -48.11
N PRO A 779 18.34 -17.26 -48.43
CA PRO A 779 18.80 -18.48 -47.75
C PRO A 779 20.28 -18.76 -48.03
N PRO A 780 20.99 -19.49 -47.13
CA PRO A 780 22.39 -19.83 -47.34
C PRO A 780 22.51 -20.85 -48.47
N ALA A 781 23.10 -20.44 -49.60
CA ALA A 781 23.52 -21.32 -50.66
C ALA A 781 24.87 -21.94 -50.31
N VAL A 782 24.90 -23.28 -50.24
CA VAL A 782 26.17 -24.03 -50.29
C VAL A 782 26.73 -23.89 -51.71
N LYS A 783 27.89 -23.21 -51.78
CA LYS A 783 28.89 -23.16 -52.87
C LYS A 783 28.39 -22.81 -54.27
N ALA A 784 28.71 -21.60 -54.72
CA ALA A 784 29.88 -21.31 -55.56
C ALA A 784 29.64 -20.03 -56.37
N THR A 785 30.67 -19.18 -56.42
CA THR A 785 30.94 -18.13 -57.41
C THR A 785 30.02 -16.89 -57.47
N ALA A 786 30.74 -15.75 -57.49
CA ALA A 786 30.35 -14.44 -58.02
C ALA A 786 29.40 -13.59 -57.17
N ALA A 787 29.97 -12.92 -56.17
CA ALA A 787 29.46 -11.63 -55.71
C ALA A 787 29.96 -10.53 -56.66
N ARG A 788 29.07 -9.63 -57.09
CA ARG A 788 29.46 -8.27 -57.53
C ARG A 788 28.82 -7.22 -56.62
N THR A 789 29.73 -6.47 -55.99
CA THR A 789 29.71 -5.07 -55.58
C THR A 789 28.64 -4.52 -54.62
N PRO A 790 29.08 -4.08 -53.43
CA PRO A 790 28.71 -2.80 -52.83
C PRO A 790 29.85 -1.76 -53.02
N ALA A 791 29.46 -0.52 -53.33
CA ALA A 791 30.22 0.74 -53.23
C ALA A 791 31.75 0.68 -53.49
N GLU A 792 32.14 1.21 -54.66
CA GLU A 792 33.53 1.37 -55.13
C GLU A 792 34.46 1.93 -54.04
N THR A 793 35.30 1.05 -53.52
CA THR A 793 36.54 1.38 -52.83
C THR A 793 37.68 0.94 -53.74
N ILE A 794 38.63 1.86 -53.97
CA ILE A 794 39.71 1.79 -54.98
C ILE A 794 40.63 0.54 -54.83
N CYS A 795 40.55 -0.18 -53.70
CA CYS A 795 41.36 -1.37 -53.40
C CYS A 795 40.64 -2.70 -53.68
N GLY A 796 39.56 -2.70 -54.47
CA GLY A 796 38.69 -3.84 -54.70
C GLY A 796 38.81 -4.53 -56.06
N GLU A 797 39.95 -4.48 -56.76
CA GLU A 797 40.15 -5.27 -57.98
C GLU A 797 41.53 -5.95 -58.04
N SER A 798 41.51 -7.28 -58.15
CA SER A 798 42.65 -8.12 -58.50
C SER A 798 42.61 -8.43 -59.99
N SER A 799 42.83 -7.42 -60.83
CA SER A 799 43.24 -7.65 -62.22
C SER A 799 43.85 -6.38 -62.82
N LEU A 800 45.17 -6.34 -62.92
CA LEU A 800 45.85 -5.52 -63.91
C LEU A 800 47.03 -6.34 -64.42
N GLY A 801 46.76 -7.04 -65.52
CA GLY A 801 47.81 -7.49 -66.43
C GLY A 801 48.23 -6.32 -67.31
N ASP A 802 49.52 -6.02 -67.31
CA ASP A 802 50.33 -5.56 -68.44
C ASP A 802 49.79 -4.47 -69.39
N LEU A 803 49.23 -3.37 -68.85
CA LEU A 803 49.07 -2.14 -69.63
C LEU A 803 49.56 -0.93 -68.82
N GLY A 804 50.57 -0.26 -69.37
CA GLY A 804 51.27 0.88 -68.75
C GLY A 804 50.33 1.97 -68.23
N MET A 805 50.55 2.35 -66.98
CA MET A 805 49.76 3.35 -66.28
C MET A 805 49.95 4.74 -66.90
N PRO A 806 48.88 5.50 -67.22
CA PRO A 806 48.99 6.88 -67.73
C PRO A 806 49.71 7.79 -66.72
N ALA A 807 50.54 8.72 -67.20
CA ALA A 807 51.38 9.58 -66.35
C ALA A 807 50.58 10.37 -65.28
N GLU A 808 49.39 10.85 -65.62
CA GLU A 808 48.49 11.56 -64.69
C GLU A 808 47.98 10.68 -63.55
N ARG A 809 47.73 9.38 -63.83
CA ARG A 809 47.28 8.42 -62.82
C ARG A 809 48.42 8.02 -61.89
N LEU A 810 49.64 7.90 -62.43
CA LEU A 810 50.86 7.68 -61.66
C LEU A 810 51.13 8.87 -60.71
N GLU A 811 50.98 10.10 -61.19
CA GLU A 811 51.14 11.31 -60.39
C GLU A 811 50.10 11.41 -59.25
N TYR A 812 48.83 11.12 -59.58
CA TYR A 812 47.75 11.09 -58.58
C TYR A 812 47.98 10.04 -57.49
N LEU A 813 48.34 8.81 -57.86
CA LEU A 813 48.59 7.72 -56.91
C LEU A 813 49.84 8.01 -56.06
N THR A 814 50.90 8.56 -56.65
CA THR A 814 52.12 8.96 -55.92
C THR A 814 51.81 10.05 -54.90
N ARG A 815 50.99 11.04 -55.25
CA ARG A 815 50.54 12.09 -54.32
C ARG A 815 49.69 11.53 -53.18
N ARG A 816 48.76 10.63 -53.49
CA ARG A 816 47.89 10.01 -52.49
C ARG A 816 48.65 9.08 -51.55
N MET A 817 49.68 8.39 -52.05
CA MET A 817 50.59 7.58 -51.23
C MET A 817 51.37 8.47 -50.25
N LYS A 818 51.90 9.60 -50.74
CA LYS A 818 52.59 10.57 -49.88
C LYS A 818 51.66 11.15 -48.81
N ASP A 819 50.43 11.54 -49.17
CA ASP A 819 49.43 12.03 -48.21
C ASP A 819 49.06 10.96 -47.17
N ALA A 820 48.93 9.70 -47.57
CA ALA A 820 48.65 8.60 -46.65
C ALA A 820 49.84 8.31 -45.70
N GLN A 821 51.07 8.34 -46.20
CA GLN A 821 52.30 8.22 -45.41
C GLN A 821 52.43 9.36 -44.39
N ASP A 822 52.14 10.60 -44.80
CA ASP A 822 52.15 11.77 -43.91
C ASP A 822 51.05 11.67 -42.84
N ARG A 823 49.83 11.22 -43.19
CA ARG A 823 48.77 10.93 -42.22
C ARG A 823 49.19 9.89 -41.20
N LEU A 824 49.80 8.78 -41.63
CA LEU A 824 50.25 7.71 -40.74
C LEU A 824 51.36 8.20 -39.80
N LYS A 825 52.29 9.03 -40.30
CA LYS A 825 53.33 9.67 -39.49
C LYS A 825 52.72 10.55 -38.38
N HIS A 826 51.75 11.38 -38.71
CA HIS A 826 51.06 12.22 -37.71
C HIS A 826 50.26 11.41 -36.69
N ILE A 827 49.58 10.35 -37.11
CA ILE A 827 48.85 9.43 -36.21
C ILE A 827 49.82 8.73 -35.25
N ASN A 828 50.96 8.25 -35.75
CA ASN A 828 51.99 7.59 -34.93
C ASN A 828 52.66 8.56 -33.94
N GLU A 829 52.87 9.82 -34.34
CA GLU A 829 53.39 10.86 -33.45
C GLU A 829 52.37 11.23 -32.34
N ALA A 830 51.09 11.33 -32.69
CA ALA A 830 50.00 11.54 -31.72
C ALA A 830 49.87 10.37 -30.73
N LEU A 831 49.97 9.12 -31.22
CA LEU A 831 50.01 7.92 -30.39
C LEU A 831 51.21 7.92 -29.42
N ARG A 832 52.41 8.27 -29.90
CA ARG A 832 53.59 8.40 -29.02
C ARG A 832 53.38 9.43 -27.91
N LYS A 833 52.84 10.61 -28.24
CA LYS A 833 52.55 11.66 -27.25
C LYS A 833 51.50 11.21 -26.23
N LEU A 834 50.44 10.53 -26.68
CA LEU A 834 49.40 9.99 -25.80
C LEU A 834 49.89 8.85 -24.90
N ILE A 835 50.78 7.98 -25.41
CA ILE A 835 51.41 6.92 -24.61
C ILE A 835 52.29 7.53 -23.50
N ALA A 836 53.08 8.55 -23.83
CA ALA A 836 53.90 9.27 -22.84
C ALA A 836 53.04 9.98 -21.78
N LEU A 837 51.93 10.61 -22.19
CA LEU A 837 50.93 11.21 -21.30
C LEU A 837 50.30 10.17 -20.36
N ASN A 838 49.90 9.00 -20.89
CA ASN A 838 49.31 7.93 -20.08
C ASN A 838 50.31 7.36 -19.06
N MET A 839 51.59 7.23 -19.42
CA MET A 839 52.64 6.79 -18.49
C MET A 839 52.88 7.81 -17.37
N ALA A 840 52.89 9.10 -17.68
CA ALA A 840 53.01 10.17 -16.68
C ALA A 840 51.78 10.23 -15.75
N GLN A 841 50.57 10.12 -16.32
CA GLN A 841 49.32 10.09 -15.56
C GLN A 841 49.21 8.84 -14.67
N GLN A 842 49.68 7.68 -15.14
CA GLN A 842 49.71 6.45 -14.35
C GLN A 842 50.66 6.57 -13.15
N ALA A 843 51.86 7.14 -13.35
CA ALA A 843 52.81 7.37 -12.25
C ALA A 843 52.26 8.35 -11.21
N GLU A 844 51.47 9.34 -11.63
CA GLU A 844 50.82 10.29 -10.73
C GLU A 844 49.62 9.67 -9.99
N ILE A 845 48.86 8.78 -10.64
CA ILE A 845 47.82 7.96 -10.00
C ILE A 845 48.44 7.02 -8.96
N ASP A 846 49.57 6.39 -9.27
CA ASP A 846 50.26 5.48 -8.33
C ASP A 846 50.80 6.26 -7.11
N LYS A 847 51.35 7.47 -7.34
CA LYS A 847 51.76 8.39 -6.28
C LYS A 847 50.57 8.83 -5.40
N LEU A 848 49.47 9.25 -6.02
CA LEU A 848 48.26 9.65 -5.29
C LEU A 848 47.60 8.48 -4.56
N THR A 849 47.66 7.28 -5.13
CA THR A 849 47.16 6.06 -4.48
C THR A 849 47.99 5.72 -3.25
N ALA A 850 49.31 5.94 -3.30
CA ALA A 850 50.19 5.80 -2.14
C ALA A 850 49.89 6.86 -1.07
N GLU A 851 49.70 8.13 -1.45
CA GLU A 851 49.32 9.22 -0.53
C GLU A 851 47.94 8.98 0.11
N ILE A 852 46.96 8.49 -0.67
CA ILE A 852 45.63 8.11 -0.17
C ILE A 852 45.71 6.93 0.80
N THR A 853 46.55 5.94 0.50
CA THR A 853 46.76 4.78 1.38
C THR A 853 47.43 5.20 2.69
N GLU A 854 48.37 6.16 2.64
CA GLU A 854 49.00 6.73 3.82
C GLU A 854 48.01 7.52 4.69
N GLU A 855 47.19 8.40 4.10
CA GLU A 855 46.16 9.15 4.84
C GLU A 855 45.03 8.25 5.39
N TYR A 856 44.70 7.18 4.66
CA TYR A 856 43.77 6.15 5.13
C TYR A 856 44.33 5.37 6.33
N ASN A 857 45.61 5.01 6.30
CA ASN A 857 46.28 4.33 7.41
C ASN A 857 46.41 5.26 8.65
N LYS A 858 46.69 6.55 8.46
CA LYS A 858 46.68 7.55 9.55
C LYS A 858 45.31 7.71 10.20
N ALA A 859 44.23 7.59 9.43
CA ALA A 859 42.87 7.59 9.98
C ALA A 859 42.58 6.32 10.79
N TRP A 860 43.17 5.19 10.42
CA TRP A 860 43.08 3.92 11.14
C TRP A 860 43.91 3.89 12.43
N ASP A 861 45.12 4.45 12.42
CA ASP A 861 45.96 4.56 13.62
C ASP A 861 45.24 5.36 14.72
N ARG A 862 44.53 6.43 14.35
CA ARG A 862 43.68 7.22 15.26
C ARG A 862 42.52 6.42 15.89
N VAL A 863 41.98 5.42 15.20
CA VAL A 863 40.95 4.51 15.75
C VAL A 863 41.58 3.50 16.72
N GLY A 864 42.83 3.10 16.49
CA GLY A 864 43.63 2.35 17.46
C GLY A 864 43.92 3.16 18.73
N ASP A 865 44.20 4.45 18.57
CA ASP A 865 44.44 5.38 19.69
C ASP A 865 43.20 5.57 20.58
N VAL A 866 41.97 5.42 20.05
CA VAL A 866 40.72 5.44 20.86
C VAL A 866 40.74 4.41 21.98
N VAL A 867 41.41 3.27 21.81
CA VAL A 867 41.49 2.19 22.81
C VAL A 867 42.55 2.49 23.89
N ILE A 868 43.59 3.27 23.57
CA ILE A 868 44.71 3.58 24.48
C ILE A 868 44.52 4.94 25.18
N ASP A 869 43.98 5.95 24.50
CA ASP A 869 43.74 7.31 25.02
C ASP A 869 42.48 7.44 25.88
N LEU A 870 41.62 6.43 25.90
CA LEU A 870 40.57 6.30 26.91
C LEU A 870 41.16 6.27 28.35
N LEU A 871 42.49 6.27 28.50
CA LEU A 871 43.18 6.37 29.79
C LEU A 871 44.16 7.55 30.03
N LYS A 872 44.69 8.35 29.08
CA LYS A 872 45.61 9.49 29.44
C LYS A 872 45.64 10.70 28.46
N ASP A 873 45.12 11.84 28.94
CA ASP A 873 45.33 13.27 28.55
C ASP A 873 45.35 13.74 27.07
N VAL A 874 44.29 14.46 26.66
CA VAL A 874 44.18 15.16 25.36
C VAL A 874 44.74 16.61 25.41
N SER A 875 45.67 16.95 24.51
CA SER A 875 46.25 18.30 24.37
C SER A 875 45.35 19.25 23.56
N MET A 876 45.21 20.52 23.98
CA MET A 876 44.44 21.52 23.22
C MET A 876 45.21 22.05 22.01
N ASP A 877 46.53 22.19 22.12
CA ASP A 877 47.36 22.67 21.02
C ASP A 877 47.30 21.74 19.80
N ALA A 878 47.11 20.43 20.02
CA ALA A 878 46.91 19.45 18.96
C ALA A 878 45.56 19.63 18.23
N PHE A 879 44.48 19.94 18.96
CA PHE A 879 43.16 20.20 18.39
C PHE A 879 43.17 21.45 17.50
N GLU A 880 43.77 22.53 17.99
CA GLU A 880 43.86 23.79 17.25
C GLU A 880 44.71 23.62 15.97
N ALA A 881 45.83 22.89 16.05
CA ALA A 881 46.70 22.64 14.90
C ALA A 881 46.01 21.81 13.81
N VAL A 882 45.22 20.80 14.18
CA VAL A 882 44.47 19.97 13.23
C VAL A 882 43.39 20.77 12.53
N HIS A 883 42.57 21.51 13.29
CA HIS A 883 41.52 22.35 12.71
C HIS A 883 42.09 23.40 11.74
N ALA A 884 43.14 24.12 12.15
CA ALA A 884 43.79 25.13 11.30
C ALA A 884 44.33 24.54 9.99
N LYS A 885 44.92 23.35 10.04
CA LYS A 885 45.38 22.64 8.84
C LYS A 885 44.21 22.30 7.91
N ARG A 886 43.09 21.79 8.44
CA ARG A 886 41.95 21.33 7.63
C ARG A 886 41.16 22.47 6.99
N ILE A 887 40.99 23.60 7.69
CA ILE A 887 40.43 24.81 7.08
C ILE A 887 41.29 25.28 5.91
N LYS A 888 42.62 25.25 6.06
CA LYS A 888 43.55 25.59 4.98
C LYS A 888 43.43 24.63 3.79
N ASP A 889 43.36 23.31 4.03
CA ASP A 889 43.17 22.30 2.97
C ASP A 889 41.87 22.55 2.17
N LEU A 890 40.78 22.95 2.85
CA LEU A 890 39.50 23.31 2.23
C LEU A 890 39.59 24.60 1.42
N ASP A 891 40.29 25.61 1.92
CA ASP A 891 40.51 26.87 1.20
C ASP A 891 41.34 26.70 -0.06
N ASP A 892 42.39 25.87 0.01
CA ASP A 892 43.21 25.52 -1.14
C ASP A 892 42.37 24.75 -2.19
N ALA A 893 41.48 23.84 -1.75
CA ALA A 893 40.57 23.11 -2.63
C ALA A 893 39.51 24.01 -3.30
N ILE A 894 38.88 24.92 -2.54
CA ILE A 894 37.94 25.92 -3.07
C ILE A 894 38.65 26.82 -4.09
N SER A 895 39.84 27.31 -3.75
CA SER A 895 40.63 28.17 -4.63
C SER A 895 41.03 27.46 -5.93
N GLY A 896 41.45 26.19 -5.84
CA GLY A 896 41.76 25.37 -7.01
C GLY A 896 40.54 25.13 -7.92
N LYS A 897 39.35 24.95 -7.33
CA LYS A 897 38.09 24.84 -8.08
C LYS A 897 37.73 26.17 -8.74
N ILE A 898 37.83 27.30 -8.04
CA ILE A 898 37.57 28.63 -8.63
C ILE A 898 38.52 28.88 -9.80
N ALA A 899 39.81 28.55 -9.67
CA ALA A 899 40.79 28.69 -10.76
C ALA A 899 40.47 27.79 -11.96
N ALA A 900 39.97 26.57 -11.73
CA ALA A 900 39.51 25.68 -12.80
C ALA A 900 38.25 26.19 -13.50
N LYS A 901 37.38 26.93 -12.79
CA LYS A 901 36.20 27.61 -13.36
C LYS A 901 36.58 28.73 -14.32
N THR A 902 37.66 29.45 -14.01
CA THR A 902 38.10 30.63 -14.77
C THR A 902 39.07 30.30 -15.91
N ALA A 903 39.42 29.03 -16.10
CA ALA A 903 40.23 28.57 -17.23
C ALA A 903 39.37 28.46 -18.51
N THR A 904 39.90 28.88 -19.66
CA THR A 904 39.22 28.78 -20.95
C THR A 904 39.35 27.37 -21.54
N TRP A 905 38.22 26.65 -21.64
CA TRP A 905 38.14 25.33 -22.28
C TRP A 905 37.31 25.40 -23.58
N TYR A 906 37.65 24.60 -24.59
CA TYR A 906 36.97 24.64 -25.90
C TYR A 906 35.56 24.00 -25.87
N ASN A 907 34.63 24.64 -26.59
CA ASN A 907 33.19 24.40 -26.77
C ASN A 907 32.27 24.83 -25.60
N GLU A 908 31.23 25.60 -25.95
CA GLU A 908 30.34 26.32 -25.02
C GLU A 908 29.42 25.41 -24.18
N ALA A 909 29.04 24.24 -24.71
CA ALA A 909 28.07 23.35 -24.07
C ALA A 909 28.72 22.48 -22.98
N ALA A 910 29.92 21.96 -23.23
CA ALA A 910 30.71 21.25 -22.22
C ALA A 910 31.17 22.22 -21.13
N GLN A 911 31.52 23.45 -21.50
CA GLN A 911 31.88 24.50 -20.56
C GLN A 911 30.72 24.82 -19.60
N LYS A 912 29.49 25.02 -20.09
CA LYS A 912 28.30 25.25 -19.22
C LYS A 912 27.97 24.09 -18.27
N ALA A 913 28.09 22.85 -18.75
CA ALA A 913 27.84 21.67 -17.90
C ALA A 913 28.90 21.51 -16.81
N MET A 914 30.17 21.77 -17.16
CA MET A 914 31.29 21.74 -16.24
C MET A 914 31.23 22.89 -15.22
N GLU A 915 30.93 24.12 -15.66
CA GLU A 915 30.75 25.30 -14.79
C GLU A 915 29.64 25.07 -13.76
N LYS A 916 28.52 24.46 -14.17
CA LYS A 916 27.43 24.11 -13.26
C LYS A 916 27.87 23.08 -12.21
N SER A 917 28.54 22.01 -12.65
CA SER A 917 29.06 20.99 -11.72
C SER A 917 30.10 21.56 -10.75
N LEU A 918 30.94 22.49 -11.23
CA LEU A 918 31.94 23.15 -10.39
C LEU A 918 31.31 24.10 -9.38
N ASP A 919 30.22 24.79 -9.76
CA ASP A 919 29.47 25.66 -8.85
C ASP A 919 28.79 24.89 -7.74
N ASP A 920 28.24 23.73 -8.06
CA ASP A 920 27.64 22.86 -7.05
C ASP A 920 28.72 22.31 -6.09
N ASP A 921 29.90 21.93 -6.60
CA ASP A 921 31.05 21.52 -5.79
C ASP A 921 31.56 22.66 -4.88
N ILE A 922 31.70 23.88 -5.40
CA ILE A 922 32.18 25.04 -4.64
C ILE A 922 31.18 25.38 -3.53
N LYS A 923 29.88 25.38 -3.81
CA LYS A 923 28.83 25.61 -2.80
C LYS A 923 28.86 24.55 -1.70
N LEU A 924 29.08 23.29 -2.06
CA LEU A 924 29.18 22.20 -1.10
C LEU A 924 30.42 22.36 -0.20
N LEU A 925 31.58 22.67 -0.78
CA LEU A 925 32.82 22.92 -0.03
C LEU A 925 32.70 24.15 0.89
N GLN A 926 32.05 25.21 0.42
CA GLN A 926 31.78 26.41 1.22
C GLN A 926 30.82 26.13 2.39
N SER A 927 29.77 25.33 2.16
CA SER A 927 28.84 24.90 3.21
C SER A 927 29.55 24.02 4.25
N ALA A 928 30.40 23.08 3.82
CA ALA A 928 31.18 22.24 4.71
C ALA A 928 32.16 23.05 5.56
N LYS A 929 32.91 23.98 4.94
CA LYS A 929 33.80 24.92 5.64
C LYS A 929 33.03 25.73 6.68
N PHE A 930 31.90 26.33 6.29
CA PHE A 930 31.08 27.15 7.18
C PHE A 930 30.62 26.38 8.43
N HIS A 931 30.11 25.15 8.27
CA HIS A 931 29.64 24.35 9.41
C HIS A 931 30.78 23.80 10.28
N LEU A 932 31.97 23.57 9.72
CA LEU A 932 33.18 23.27 10.49
C LEU A 932 33.65 24.47 11.31
N GLU A 933 33.60 25.68 10.76
CA GLU A 933 33.96 26.88 11.52
C GLU A 933 32.92 27.17 12.62
N GLU A 934 31.63 26.96 12.34
CA GLU A 934 30.53 27.19 13.29
C GLU A 934 30.57 26.24 14.50
N ALA A 935 30.98 24.99 14.30
CA ALA A 935 31.02 23.98 15.36
C ALA A 935 32.33 23.97 16.17
N TYR A 936 33.38 24.67 15.72
CA TYR A 936 34.70 24.66 16.34
C TYR A 936 34.71 25.32 17.74
N GLU A 937 34.28 26.58 17.85
CA GLU A 937 34.35 27.33 19.12
C GLU A 937 33.52 26.72 20.25
N PRO A 938 32.26 26.26 20.04
CA PRO A 938 31.53 25.59 21.10
C PRO A 938 32.14 24.25 21.49
N THR A 939 32.76 23.51 20.55
CA THR A 939 33.50 22.26 20.83
C THR A 939 34.74 22.53 21.66
N LYS A 940 35.53 23.56 21.30
CA LYS A 940 36.70 24.01 22.06
C LYS A 940 36.34 24.37 23.50
N ASN A 941 35.29 25.16 23.68
CA ASN A 941 34.80 25.56 25.00
C ASN A 941 34.29 24.38 25.82
N LEU A 942 33.62 23.42 25.18
CA LEU A 942 33.20 22.17 25.82
C LEU A 942 34.43 21.39 26.31
N ILE A 943 35.45 21.18 25.46
CA ILE A 943 36.66 20.45 25.87
C ILE A 943 37.37 21.15 27.05
N ALA A 944 37.38 22.49 27.09
CA ALA A 944 37.93 23.25 28.22
C ALA A 944 37.16 23.02 29.55
N VAL A 945 35.82 22.92 29.53
CA VAL A 945 35.00 22.59 30.71
C VAL A 945 35.35 21.21 31.27
N PHE A 946 35.59 20.24 30.39
CA PHE A 946 35.96 18.87 30.77
C PHE A 946 37.38 18.73 31.33
N LYS A 947 38.28 19.70 31.11
CA LYS A 947 39.62 19.74 31.74
C LYS A 947 39.60 20.18 33.21
N GLY A 948 38.51 20.79 33.68
CA GLY A 948 38.35 21.20 35.09
C GLY A 948 37.97 20.04 36.01
N ALA A 949 38.50 20.01 37.24
CA ALA A 949 38.35 18.91 38.21
C ALA A 949 36.91 18.66 38.74
N ASN A 950 35.88 19.32 38.22
CA ASN A 950 34.47 19.20 38.67
C ASN A 950 33.47 19.11 37.51
N TYR A 951 33.72 18.16 36.63
CA TYR A 951 32.99 17.94 35.37
C TYR A 951 31.45 17.92 35.50
N TYR A 952 30.89 17.11 36.41
CA TYR A 952 29.43 16.94 36.50
C TYR A 952 28.68 18.18 36.97
N LYS A 953 29.32 19.05 37.77
CA LYS A 953 28.68 20.26 38.30
C LYS A 953 28.71 21.41 37.29
N ASN A 954 29.76 21.45 36.47
CA ASN A 954 30.00 22.54 35.52
C ASN A 954 29.26 22.33 34.18
N ILE A 955 28.95 21.09 33.78
CA ILE A 955 28.30 20.84 32.48
C ILE A 955 26.85 21.31 32.45
N ASP A 956 26.05 21.03 33.48
CA ASP A 956 24.66 21.47 33.54
C ASP A 956 24.56 23.00 33.61
N GLU A 957 25.47 23.64 34.34
CA GLU A 957 25.55 25.09 34.45
C GLU A 957 26.02 25.75 33.14
N TRP A 958 26.99 25.15 32.45
CA TRP A 958 27.45 25.61 31.15
C TRP A 958 26.38 25.41 30.06
N MET A 959 25.69 24.26 30.03
CA MET A 959 24.58 23.99 29.11
C MET A 959 23.42 24.98 29.31
N ALA A 960 23.11 25.31 30.56
CA ALA A 960 22.09 26.31 30.88
C ALA A 960 22.48 27.72 30.43
N LYS A 961 23.76 28.12 30.60
CA LYS A 961 24.26 29.45 30.21
C LYS A 961 24.51 29.61 28.71
N ASN A 962 24.78 28.52 27.99
CA ASN A 962 25.17 28.53 26.58
C ASN A 962 24.16 27.80 25.68
N LYS A 963 22.87 27.89 26.01
CA LYS A 963 21.78 27.17 25.32
C LYS A 963 21.77 27.40 23.80
N ASP A 964 22.01 28.63 23.36
CA ASP A 964 22.06 28.97 21.93
C ASP A 964 23.30 28.37 21.24
N SER A 965 24.46 28.41 21.91
CA SER A 965 25.67 27.75 21.42
C SER A 965 25.50 26.23 21.35
N MET A 966 24.73 25.65 22.27
CA MET A 966 24.40 24.22 22.27
C MET A 966 23.49 23.81 21.12
N GLU A 967 22.48 24.61 20.79
CA GLU A 967 21.62 24.33 19.65
C GLU A 967 22.36 24.51 18.31
N ARG A 968 23.26 25.51 18.21
CA ARG A 968 24.15 25.66 17.05
C ARG A 968 25.08 24.46 16.92
N LEU A 969 25.78 24.10 18.00
CA LEU A 969 26.66 22.93 18.03
C LEU A 969 25.92 21.66 17.58
N LYS A 970 24.74 21.37 18.12
CA LYS A 970 23.90 20.22 17.71
C LYS A 970 23.54 20.27 16.23
N THR A 971 23.16 21.43 15.72
CA THR A 971 22.74 21.62 14.34
C THR A 971 23.92 21.43 13.38
N SER A 972 25.05 22.08 13.64
CA SER A 972 26.25 22.01 12.81
C SER A 972 26.85 20.59 12.80
N TRP A 973 26.89 19.89 13.95
CA TRP A 973 27.29 18.49 14.01
C TRP A 973 26.34 17.55 13.27
N SER A 974 25.02 17.78 13.39
CA SER A 974 24.04 16.99 12.65
C SER A 974 24.18 17.19 11.15
N LEU A 975 24.48 18.40 10.69
CA LEU A 975 24.68 18.70 9.27
C LEU A 975 25.97 18.09 8.74
N LEU A 976 27.10 18.22 9.45
CA LEU A 976 28.36 17.56 9.10
C LEU A 976 28.22 16.02 9.11
N GLY A 977 27.51 15.49 10.11
CA GLY A 977 27.19 14.08 10.22
C GLY A 977 26.36 13.59 9.05
N ASN A 978 25.31 14.31 8.65
CA ASN A 978 24.49 13.96 7.49
C ASN A 978 25.31 14.03 6.18
N LEU A 979 26.14 15.07 6.01
CA LEU A 979 27.02 15.22 4.85
C LEU A 979 27.98 14.04 4.68
N ALA A 980 28.46 13.49 5.80
CA ALA A 980 29.32 12.31 5.83
C ALA A 980 28.53 10.98 5.68
N LEU A 981 27.41 10.81 6.37
CA LEU A 981 26.66 9.54 6.49
C LEU A 981 25.83 9.16 5.26
N GLU A 982 25.50 10.12 4.40
CA GLU A 982 24.83 9.87 3.13
C GLU A 982 25.73 9.16 2.09
N HIS A 983 27.00 8.92 2.44
CA HIS A 983 27.97 8.30 1.54
C HIS A 983 27.95 6.75 1.57
N PRO A 984 27.87 6.06 0.41
CA PRO A 984 27.77 4.59 0.33
C PRO A 984 28.95 3.81 0.92
N ALA A 985 30.17 4.36 0.91
CA ALA A 985 31.37 3.65 1.39
C ALA A 985 31.38 3.39 2.91
N LEU A 986 30.65 4.20 3.69
CA LEU A 986 30.57 4.06 5.15
C LEU A 986 29.53 3.02 5.60
N GLU A 987 28.69 2.55 4.67
CA GLU A 987 27.60 1.61 4.92
C GLU A 987 28.09 0.23 5.37
N LYS A 988 29.27 -0.18 4.89
CA LYS A 988 29.87 -1.47 5.21
C LYS A 988 30.52 -1.50 6.59
N TRP A 989 30.89 -0.34 7.13
CA TRP A 989 31.71 -0.23 8.34
C TRP A 989 30.89 0.19 9.57
N LEU A 990 29.91 1.09 9.39
CA LEU A 990 29.16 1.64 10.53
C LEU A 990 28.07 0.72 11.08
N GLY A 991 27.71 -0.38 10.40
CA GLY A 991 26.88 -1.52 10.87
C GLY A 991 25.44 -1.23 11.31
N LYS A 992 25.16 -0.01 11.80
CA LYS A 992 23.90 0.55 12.26
C LYS A 992 23.98 2.07 12.08
N LYS A 993 23.73 2.53 10.84
CA LYS A 993 23.63 3.97 10.49
C LYS A 993 22.83 4.76 11.55
N SER A 994 21.75 4.17 12.08
CA SER A 994 20.88 4.71 13.14
C SER A 994 21.56 5.20 14.43
N PHE A 995 22.80 4.79 14.72
CA PHE A 995 23.54 5.30 15.88
C PHE A 995 23.96 6.76 15.71
N PHE A 996 24.24 7.17 14.47
CA PHE A 996 24.75 8.49 14.11
C PHE A 996 23.67 9.42 13.52
N TYR A 997 22.39 9.03 13.52
CA TYR A 997 21.28 9.87 13.07
C TYR A 997 20.62 10.64 14.21
N GLY A 998 20.37 11.93 13.99
CA GLY A 998 19.56 12.78 14.86
C GLY A 998 20.13 12.95 16.27
N ASN A 999 19.26 12.89 17.29
CA ASN A 999 19.62 13.22 18.67
C ASN A 999 20.70 12.33 19.30
N ARG A 1000 20.98 11.14 18.73
CA ARG A 1000 22.01 10.22 19.24
C ARG A 1000 23.43 10.63 18.86
N LEU A 1001 23.61 11.32 17.73
CA LEU A 1001 24.90 11.81 17.27
C LEU A 1001 25.48 12.84 18.26
N TRP A 1002 24.66 13.82 18.65
CA TRP A 1002 25.10 14.80 19.63
C TRP A 1002 25.19 14.22 21.04
N GLN A 1003 24.45 13.16 21.40
CA GLN A 1003 24.63 12.46 22.68
C GLN A 1003 26.04 11.88 22.82
N VAL A 1004 26.63 11.41 21.70
CA VAL A 1004 28.02 10.95 21.63
C VAL A 1004 29.00 12.12 21.65
N ALA A 1005 28.73 13.20 20.90
CA ALA A 1005 29.54 14.42 20.92
C ALA A 1005 29.49 15.15 22.28
N ALA A 1006 28.39 15.05 23.03
CA ALA A 1006 28.21 15.67 24.34
C ALA A 1006 29.07 15.00 25.44
N MET A 1007 29.70 13.86 25.16
CA MET A 1007 30.63 13.20 26.08
C MET A 1007 32.05 13.80 26.05
N GLY A 1008 32.22 15.01 25.49
CA GLY A 1008 33.40 15.89 25.59
C GLY A 1008 34.68 15.36 24.94
N ARG A 1009 35.20 14.24 25.44
CA ARG A 1009 36.37 13.54 24.88
C ARG A 1009 36.04 12.86 23.56
N MET A 1010 34.85 12.28 23.43
CA MET A 1010 34.34 11.71 22.18
C MET A 1010 34.06 12.78 21.10
N ALA A 1011 33.84 14.04 21.49
CA ALA A 1011 33.65 15.16 20.55
C ALA A 1011 34.90 15.42 19.71
N TYR A 1012 36.08 15.40 20.34
CA TYR A 1012 37.38 15.58 19.69
C TYR A 1012 37.65 14.48 18.64
N TYR A 1013 37.41 13.22 19.00
CA TYR A 1013 37.63 12.10 18.09
C TYR A 1013 36.57 12.04 16.98
N ALA A 1014 35.31 12.36 17.29
CA ALA A 1014 34.29 12.55 16.27
C ALA A 1014 34.70 13.67 15.30
N TRP A 1015 35.29 14.76 15.80
CA TRP A 1015 35.70 15.92 15.00
C TRP A 1015 36.76 15.52 13.97
N GLY A 1016 37.85 14.90 14.44
CA GLY A 1016 38.91 14.41 13.56
C GLY A 1016 38.41 13.38 12.55
N PHE A 1017 37.52 12.46 12.97
CA PHE A 1017 36.92 11.46 12.08
C PHE A 1017 36.06 12.08 10.98
N PHE A 1018 35.22 13.07 11.31
CA PHE A 1018 34.36 13.74 10.32
C PHE A 1018 35.17 14.65 9.39
N GLU A 1019 36.21 15.33 9.88
CA GLU A 1019 37.12 16.11 9.03
C GLU A 1019 37.92 15.22 8.06
N ASP A 1020 38.35 14.04 8.48
CA ASP A 1020 39.06 13.09 7.62
C ASP A 1020 38.16 12.53 6.51
N ILE A 1021 36.91 12.18 6.85
CA ILE A 1021 35.91 11.74 5.86
C ILE A 1021 35.58 12.87 4.88
N ALA A 1022 35.38 14.09 5.37
CA ALA A 1022 35.14 15.24 4.51
C ALA A 1022 36.33 15.48 3.56
N GLY A 1023 37.57 15.40 4.05
CA GLY A 1023 38.77 15.50 3.21
C GLY A 1023 38.86 14.40 2.15
N GLN A 1024 38.63 13.14 2.52
CA GLN A 1024 38.63 12.00 1.59
C GLN A 1024 37.54 12.13 0.50
N LEU A 1025 36.34 12.56 0.88
CA LEU A 1025 35.19 12.64 -0.01
C LEU A 1025 35.21 13.86 -0.93
N LEU A 1026 35.65 15.01 -0.42
CA LEU A 1026 35.50 16.30 -1.09
C LEU A 1026 36.77 16.76 -1.82
N ILE A 1027 37.95 16.25 -1.44
CA ILE A 1027 39.24 16.65 -2.04
C ILE A 1027 39.81 15.52 -2.91
N TRP A 1028 40.00 14.33 -2.33
CA TRP A 1028 40.73 13.24 -2.99
C TRP A 1028 39.90 12.50 -4.05
N ARG A 1029 38.64 12.20 -3.76
CA ARG A 1029 37.79 11.40 -4.64
C ARG A 1029 37.43 12.09 -5.98
N PRO A 1030 37.10 13.38 -6.04
CA PRO A 1030 36.86 14.07 -7.32
C PRO A 1030 38.14 14.23 -8.16
N MET A 1031 39.32 14.22 -7.53
CA MET A 1031 40.61 14.26 -8.21
C MET A 1031 40.93 12.90 -8.85
N VAL A 1032 40.80 11.81 -8.10
CA VAL A 1032 40.96 10.44 -8.61
C VAL A 1032 39.95 10.11 -9.71
N ASN A 1033 38.68 10.47 -9.53
CA ASN A 1033 37.64 10.23 -10.56
C ASN A 1033 37.92 11.02 -11.85
N ARG A 1034 38.42 12.26 -11.77
CA ARG A 1034 38.81 13.04 -12.96
C ARG A 1034 40.03 12.45 -13.66
N MET A 1035 41.03 11.99 -12.91
CA MET A 1035 42.21 11.33 -13.48
C MET A 1035 41.84 9.98 -14.13
N GLN A 1036 40.98 9.18 -13.51
CA GLN A 1036 40.47 7.93 -14.08
C GLN A 1036 39.62 8.17 -15.33
N ASN A 1037 38.77 9.19 -15.34
CA ASN A 1037 37.98 9.56 -16.52
C ASN A 1037 38.87 10.10 -17.65
N SER A 1038 39.87 10.93 -17.35
CA SER A 1038 40.85 11.39 -18.35
C SER A 1038 41.69 10.24 -18.91
N LEU A 1039 42.09 9.27 -18.07
CA LEU A 1039 42.79 8.06 -18.50
C LEU A 1039 41.91 7.21 -19.42
N LYS A 1040 40.62 7.08 -19.09
CA LYS A 1040 39.62 6.36 -19.89
C LYS A 1040 39.37 7.02 -21.25
N ASP A 1041 39.27 8.35 -21.28
CA ASP A 1041 39.11 9.11 -22.52
C ASP A 1041 40.38 9.05 -23.39
N ASN A 1042 41.57 9.07 -22.76
CA ASN A 1042 42.85 8.89 -23.46
C ASN A 1042 43.00 7.47 -24.01
N ILE A 1043 42.56 6.44 -23.29
CA ILE A 1043 42.54 5.04 -23.76
C ILE A 1043 41.60 4.89 -24.96
N GLN A 1044 40.39 5.46 -24.89
CA GLN A 1044 39.45 5.45 -26.02
C GLN A 1044 39.97 6.27 -27.22
N GLY A 1045 40.67 7.37 -26.97
CA GLY A 1045 41.34 8.17 -28.00
C GLY A 1045 42.47 7.39 -28.69
N MET A 1046 43.27 6.65 -27.92
CA MET A 1046 44.32 5.77 -28.46
C MET A 1046 43.74 4.61 -29.27
N GLU A 1047 42.64 4.00 -28.85
CA GLU A 1047 41.96 2.93 -29.60
C GLU A 1047 41.48 3.44 -30.97
N ARG A 1048 40.83 4.60 -31.00
CA ARG A 1048 40.40 5.24 -32.26
C ARG A 1048 41.57 5.63 -33.17
N LEU A 1049 42.69 6.08 -32.58
CA LEU A 1049 43.91 6.38 -33.35
C LEU A 1049 44.60 5.11 -33.85
N ARG A 1050 44.58 4.01 -33.09
CA ARG A 1050 45.09 2.70 -33.53
C ARG A 1050 44.27 2.13 -34.68
N GLU A 1051 42.94 2.22 -34.61
CA GLU A 1051 42.05 1.83 -35.71
C GLU A 1051 42.32 2.66 -36.97
N ARG A 1052 42.46 3.98 -36.83
CA ARG A 1052 42.81 4.87 -37.96
C ARG A 1052 44.21 4.61 -38.51
N ALA A 1053 45.20 4.29 -37.65
CA ALA A 1053 46.54 3.90 -38.08
C ALA A 1053 46.50 2.60 -38.89
N ALA A 1054 45.76 1.59 -38.43
CA ALA A 1054 45.58 0.31 -39.13
C ALA A 1054 44.91 0.50 -40.50
N GLN A 1055 43.86 1.33 -40.57
CA GLN A 1055 43.19 1.67 -41.83
C GLN A 1055 44.12 2.43 -42.78
N THR A 1056 44.90 3.40 -42.28
CA THR A 1056 45.84 4.18 -43.10
C THR A 1056 47.01 3.32 -43.57
N SER A 1057 47.49 2.38 -42.75
CA SER A 1057 48.52 1.41 -43.14
C SER A 1057 48.03 0.47 -44.25
N GLN A 1058 46.77 0.00 -44.16
CA GLN A 1058 46.14 -0.77 -45.23
C GLN A 1058 45.97 0.04 -46.51
N GLU A 1059 45.69 1.35 -46.42
CA GLU A 1059 45.67 2.25 -47.58
C GLU A 1059 47.06 2.36 -48.23
N ILE A 1060 48.13 2.50 -47.45
CA ILE A 1060 49.52 2.57 -47.96
C ILE A 1060 49.93 1.24 -48.61
N ASP A 1061 49.71 0.09 -47.95
CA ASP A 1061 50.04 -1.23 -48.51
C ASP A 1061 49.30 -1.50 -49.83
N CYS A 1062 48.06 -0.99 -49.96
CA CYS A 1062 47.30 -1.04 -51.20
C CYS A 1062 47.91 -0.15 -52.29
N LEU A 1063 48.29 1.09 -51.96
CA LEU A 1063 48.87 2.06 -52.89
C LEU A 1063 50.29 1.66 -53.35
N GLU A 1064 51.12 1.08 -52.47
CA GLU A 1064 52.45 0.57 -52.82
C GLU A 1064 52.37 -0.57 -53.83
N LYS A 1065 51.43 -1.51 -53.65
CA LYS A 1065 51.18 -2.61 -54.60
C LYS A 1065 50.61 -2.16 -55.94
N LEU A 1066 50.02 -0.95 -56.00
CA LEU A 1066 49.52 -0.37 -57.25
C LEU A 1066 50.60 0.44 -57.98
N LEU A 1067 51.65 0.89 -57.28
CA LEU A 1067 52.74 1.73 -57.82
C LEU A 1067 53.99 0.92 -58.23
N HIS A 1068 54.14 -0.30 -57.69
CA HIS A 1068 55.16 -1.29 -58.05
C HIS A 1068 54.58 -2.37 -58.96
#